data_AF-A0A6P4YP29-F1
#
_entry.id   AF-A0A6P4YP29-F1
#
_cell.length_a   1.000
_cell.length_b   1.000
_cell.length_c   1.000
_cell.angle_alpha   90.00
_cell.angle_beta   90.00
_cell.angle_gamma   90.00
#
_symmetry.space_group_name_H-M   'P 1'
#
loop_
_entity.id
_entity.type
_entity.pdbx_description
1 polymer ?
#
loop_
_entity_poly.entity_id
_entity_poly.type
_entity_poly.pdbx_seq_one_letter_code
_entity_poly.pdbx_strand_id
1 'polypeptide(L)'
;MDQDYERRLLRQQNGQNCFASPVSSPISPMAGRESLGTSPVSSPSKDKYGDRFIPSRAGANWEIGFNSIQGMYEKTSGQARKAREANSDNGKDGLAYTCLLKNELLGAGIEDLKEQTEDRRGVLSPTTPEKRNLFRYHLTAKQASPENTDHLSPYSLSPVGKKSQKLLRSPRKQTRKISKIPFKVLDAPELQDDFYLNLVDWSATNILSVGLGTCVYLWSACTSQVTRLCDLSCDGDSVTSVNWNERGNLVAVGTHKGYVQVWDAMAGKRISMLEGHSARVGALAWNADILSSGSRDRLILQRDVRTPSVVPERRLAGHRQEVCGLKWSPDHQHLASGGNDNKLFVWNLTSVNPVQQYTEHLAAVKAIAWSPHQHGLLASGGGTADRCIRFWNTLTCQPLQCVDTGSQVCNLAWSKHANELVSTHGYSQNQILVWKYPSLVQVAKLTGHSYRVLYLAMSPDGEAIVTGAGDETLRFWNVFSKTRSNKVWIHTSDECSRSATMETCTALVLLVLLGAAQGQSIYEVTGDWGDRFQANVYIPVAQAVNGGWTATLKFDKAVDLEIWLAEVTDIREGDTVFDLKDMGWNGHLPAGTFELSFIANTQGAAANLVGFWFNGQEVTSGGSGTGTGTGTTHRPSTSHTHPTSPTAATQGSATTVGVVPPVVGAYDYVDALHKSILFYEAQRAGNLPGNNRIPWRRSCCQGDGQDVGLDLSGGWFDAGDHLKLHFPLAYTITVLSWGMIEFKRAYEAAGEMANALDSIKWVTDYLIKCHPSKFEFVAQVGDTGADHAVWCQPQAMTMHRPAKKVTANQPGSEVTAEAAAAMAAASIVFRENGDAGYADTLLQHARDLYEFADTYRGDYQNVIHDTPYPSFGGMNDELTWGAAWMYRATGEAGYLTKAEQYYDEYGISGGGFSWDEKQSGAMLVLYKATNKEKYKNDISTYMSRKMPGGGDTYTPKGLLWLNEWGSCRHSANHAFLALVAASMGINTGQYREFAANQIHYMLGDSGRSLVVGFGHNFPVRPHHRASTCPIDGWCDWNTYNNWDFNENVLDGALVGGPDAHDNYVDDRSNFHTNEVAVDYNAGFQGCLAGR
;
A
#
# COMPACT_ATOMS: atom_id res chain seq x y z
N MET A 1 -20.05 -39.15 -33.56
CA MET A 1 -20.26 -39.66 -34.92
C MET A 1 -19.36 -38.83 -35.84
N ASP A 2 -18.68 -39.40 -36.82
CA ASP A 2 -18.93 -40.70 -37.44
C ASP A 2 -17.75 -41.70 -37.38
N GLN A 3 -17.97 -42.94 -37.83
CA GLN A 3 -16.93 -43.96 -38.04
C GLN A 3 -16.80 -44.34 -39.53
N ASP A 4 -15.92 -45.31 -39.81
CA ASP A 4 -15.84 -46.08 -41.05
C ASP A 4 -15.53 -45.34 -42.37
N TYR A 5 -14.26 -44.95 -42.50
CA TYR A 5 -13.56 -45.11 -43.78
C TYR A 5 -12.33 -46.06 -43.70
N GLU A 6 -12.41 -47.10 -42.85
CA GLU A 6 -11.70 -48.34 -43.16
C GLU A 6 -12.34 -48.98 -44.41
N ARG A 7 -11.86 -48.62 -45.63
CA ARG A 7 -11.89 -49.46 -46.86
C ARG A 7 -11.25 -48.79 -48.08
N ARG A 8 -9.94 -48.99 -48.24
CA ARG A 8 -9.18 -49.18 -49.52
C ARG A 8 -7.69 -49.36 -49.17
N LEU A 9 -7.00 -50.53 -49.24
CA LEU A 9 -6.89 -51.59 -50.28
C LEU A 9 -6.36 -51.01 -51.61
N LEU A 10 -5.29 -51.46 -52.31
CA LEU A 10 -4.33 -52.62 -52.27
C LEU A 10 -3.01 -52.21 -53.04
N ARG A 11 -1.90 -52.97 -53.20
CA ARG A 11 -1.10 -53.95 -52.40
C ARG A 11 0.00 -54.61 -53.30
N GLN A 12 1.31 -54.43 -53.02
CA GLN A 12 2.44 -55.20 -53.61
C GLN A 12 3.50 -55.47 -52.51
N GLN A 13 3.95 -56.72 -52.25
CA GLN A 13 4.92 -57.58 -52.97
C GLN A 13 6.39 -57.08 -52.87
N ASN A 14 7.43 -57.89 -52.61
CA ASN A 14 7.53 -59.35 -52.39
C ASN A 14 8.85 -59.72 -51.62
N GLY A 15 9.01 -60.93 -51.04
CA GLY A 15 10.32 -61.43 -50.55
C GLY A 15 10.32 -62.62 -49.56
N GLN A 16 11.03 -63.71 -49.90
CA GLN A 16 11.27 -64.94 -49.08
C GLN A 16 12.58 -64.80 -48.23
N ASN A 17 12.98 -65.63 -47.25
CA ASN A 17 12.58 -66.97 -46.73
C ASN A 17 12.84 -67.04 -45.17
N CYS A 18 13.15 -68.09 -44.37
CA CYS A 18 13.56 -69.51 -44.52
C CYS A 18 13.36 -70.37 -43.21
N PHE A 19 13.93 -71.58 -43.17
CA PHE A 19 14.05 -72.63 -42.10
C PHE A 19 14.90 -72.24 -40.85
N ALA A 20 14.95 -72.93 -39.67
CA ALA A 20 14.26 -74.13 -39.09
C ALA A 20 14.38 -74.21 -37.53
N SER A 21 13.70 -75.19 -36.89
CA SER A 21 13.76 -75.59 -35.44
C SER A 21 14.83 -76.69 -35.18
N PRO A 22 14.91 -77.51 -34.08
CA PRO A 22 14.09 -77.77 -32.86
C PRO A 22 14.90 -77.62 -31.51
N VAL A 23 14.59 -78.09 -30.26
CA VAL A 23 14.15 -79.41 -29.70
C VAL A 23 13.59 -79.32 -28.24
N SER A 24 12.70 -80.27 -27.87
CA SER A 24 12.30 -80.81 -26.53
C SER A 24 11.57 -79.98 -25.45
N SER A 25 10.54 -80.64 -24.89
CA SER A 25 9.82 -80.38 -23.60
C SER A 25 10.37 -81.36 -22.50
N PRO A 26 9.67 -81.90 -21.45
CA PRO A 26 8.26 -81.80 -21.00
C PRO A 26 7.97 -81.86 -19.44
N ILE A 27 6.68 -82.08 -19.09
CA ILE A 27 6.06 -82.69 -17.87
C ILE A 27 5.76 -81.81 -16.62
N SER A 28 4.56 -82.03 -16.05
CA SER A 28 4.04 -81.57 -14.73
C SER A 28 3.88 -82.80 -13.78
N PRO A 29 2.74 -83.22 -13.13
CA PRO A 29 1.50 -82.55 -12.65
C PRO A 29 1.10 -82.93 -11.17
N MET A 30 -0.15 -82.57 -10.78
CA MET A 30 -1.09 -83.14 -9.76
C MET A 30 -1.60 -82.08 -8.74
N ALA A 31 -2.91 -81.70 -8.68
CA ALA A 31 -4.17 -82.42 -8.34
C ALA A 31 -4.42 -82.52 -6.80
N GLY A 32 -5.61 -82.37 -6.21
CA GLY A 32 -7.00 -81.99 -6.64
C GLY A 32 -7.85 -81.58 -5.39
N ARG A 33 -8.96 -80.81 -5.49
CA ARG A 33 -10.37 -81.21 -5.74
C ARG A 33 -11.27 -81.34 -4.47
N GLU A 34 -12.33 -80.51 -4.34
CA GLU A 34 -13.64 -80.68 -3.59
C GLU A 34 -13.64 -81.04 -2.07
N SER A 35 -14.69 -80.89 -1.22
CA SER A 35 -15.89 -80.00 -1.13
C SER A 35 -16.69 -80.23 0.20
N LEU A 36 -17.49 -79.24 0.67
CA LEU A 36 -18.71 -79.35 1.54
C LEU A 36 -18.61 -79.86 3.02
N GLY A 37 -19.56 -79.44 3.89
CA GLY A 37 -19.85 -80.06 5.21
C GLY A 37 -20.40 -79.13 6.33
N THR A 38 -21.52 -79.46 6.98
CA THR A 38 -22.33 -78.56 7.88
C THR A 38 -22.57 -79.06 9.32
N SER A 39 -22.53 -78.16 10.33
CA SER A 39 -23.40 -78.11 11.55
C SER A 39 -23.34 -79.28 12.59
N PRO A 40 -24.09 -79.29 13.74
CA PRO A 40 -24.34 -78.23 14.77
C PRO A 40 -24.30 -78.68 16.28
N VAL A 41 -24.16 -77.69 17.19
CA VAL A 41 -24.75 -77.51 18.57
C VAL A 41 -24.78 -78.65 19.63
N SER A 42 -24.21 -78.38 20.83
CA SER A 42 -24.77 -78.71 22.19
C SER A 42 -23.88 -78.21 23.38
N SER A 43 -24.12 -78.47 24.69
CA SER A 43 -25.15 -77.91 25.63
C SER A 43 -24.60 -77.87 27.13
N PRO A 44 -25.32 -77.82 28.30
CA PRO A 44 -24.95 -76.88 29.41
C PRO A 44 -25.07 -77.32 30.93
N SER A 45 -24.13 -76.98 31.84
CA SER A 45 -24.38 -76.98 33.32
C SER A 45 -23.41 -76.11 34.18
N LYS A 46 -23.72 -75.89 35.48
CA LYS A 46 -22.95 -75.11 36.49
C LYS A 46 -22.53 -76.00 37.69
N ASP A 47 -21.38 -75.75 38.35
CA ASP A 47 -21.31 -75.06 39.67
C ASP A 47 -19.87 -74.76 40.20
N LYS A 48 -19.76 -73.69 41.01
CA LYS A 48 -18.78 -73.29 42.07
C LYS A 48 -17.25 -73.61 42.09
N TYR A 49 -16.47 -72.50 42.19
CA TYR A 49 -15.25 -72.23 43.02
C TYR A 49 -13.82 -72.73 42.65
N GLY A 50 -13.00 -71.82 42.09
CA GLY A 50 -11.57 -71.54 42.44
C GLY A 50 -10.45 -72.47 41.92
N ASP A 51 -9.32 -71.99 41.38
CA ASP A 51 -8.94 -70.65 40.88
C ASP A 51 -7.93 -70.76 39.69
N ARG A 52 -7.88 -69.73 38.84
CA ARG A 52 -6.88 -69.44 37.78
C ARG A 52 -6.55 -70.47 36.69
N PHE A 53 -7.43 -70.47 35.68
CA PHE A 53 -7.15 -70.63 34.24
C PHE A 53 -6.14 -69.54 33.74
N ILE A 54 -5.53 -69.50 32.55
CA ILE A 54 -6.03 -69.72 31.16
C ILE A 54 -4.88 -70.26 30.24
N PRO A 55 -5.14 -71.16 29.26
CA PRO A 55 -4.13 -71.67 28.31
C PRO A 55 -3.96 -70.81 27.03
N SER A 56 -2.95 -71.13 26.22
CA SER A 56 -2.46 -70.32 25.08
C SER A 56 -2.85 -70.83 23.68
N ARG A 57 -3.13 -69.91 22.75
CA ARG A 57 -2.81 -70.05 21.30
C ARG A 57 -2.98 -68.73 20.51
N ALA A 58 -2.22 -68.61 19.43
CA ALA A 58 -2.50 -67.80 18.23
C ALA A 58 -2.79 -66.30 18.43
N GLY A 59 -1.81 -65.55 18.94
CA GLY A 59 -1.79 -64.08 18.87
C GLY A 59 -0.37 -63.54 18.73
N ALA A 60 -0.07 -62.91 17.58
CA ALA A 60 1.14 -62.13 17.26
C ALA A 60 2.50 -62.69 17.74
N ASN A 61 3.19 -63.46 16.88
CA ASN A 61 4.65 -63.44 16.88
C ASN A 61 5.10 -62.00 16.56
N TRP A 62 5.62 -61.28 17.54
CA TRP A 62 6.22 -59.96 17.34
C TRP A 62 7.71 -60.02 16.92
N GLU A 63 8.28 -61.21 16.91
CA GLU A 63 9.58 -61.50 16.31
C GLU A 63 9.42 -61.85 14.82
N ILE A 64 10.40 -61.47 14.00
CA ILE A 64 10.39 -61.49 12.52
C ILE A 64 9.49 -60.40 11.91
N GLY A 65 10.03 -59.18 11.81
CA GLY A 65 9.41 -58.09 11.04
C GLY A 65 10.28 -56.84 10.85
N PHE A 66 11.04 -56.45 11.89
CA PHE A 66 11.70 -55.13 11.91
C PHE A 66 12.98 -54.98 11.04
N ASN A 67 13.62 -56.08 10.63
CA ASN A 67 14.90 -56.04 9.89
C ASN A 67 14.76 -56.06 8.36
N SER A 68 13.55 -55.99 7.79
CA SER A 68 13.31 -56.25 6.36
C SER A 68 12.89 -55.03 5.52
N ILE A 69 13.25 -53.80 5.95
CA ILE A 69 12.92 -52.54 5.23
C ILE A 69 14.19 -51.72 4.91
N GLN A 70 15.31 -52.40 4.60
CA GLN A 70 16.56 -51.70 4.25
C GLN A 70 17.40 -52.39 3.14
N GLY A 71 16.87 -53.41 2.46
CA GLY A 71 17.63 -54.17 1.46
C GLY A 71 16.79 -54.90 0.41
N MET A 72 16.16 -54.16 -0.51
CA MET A 72 15.85 -54.66 -1.86
C MET A 72 15.56 -53.50 -2.83
N TYR A 73 16.62 -53.02 -3.49
CA TYR A 73 16.56 -52.06 -4.59
C TYR A 73 17.13 -52.70 -5.86
N GLU A 74 16.47 -53.76 -6.34
CA GLU A 74 16.78 -54.38 -7.63
C GLU A 74 15.53 -54.49 -8.50
N LYS A 75 15.72 -54.43 -9.82
CA LYS A 75 14.68 -54.01 -10.76
C LYS A 75 13.86 -55.18 -11.30
N THR A 76 12.56 -54.98 -11.43
CA THR A 76 11.82 -55.50 -12.59
C THR A 76 10.61 -54.62 -12.91
N SER A 77 10.21 -54.58 -14.17
CA SER A 77 9.20 -53.67 -14.72
C SER A 77 7.78 -54.25 -14.63
N GLY A 78 6.77 -53.39 -14.46
CA GLY A 78 5.37 -53.81 -14.54
C GLY A 78 4.38 -52.81 -13.92
N GLN A 79 4.23 -52.83 -12.59
CA GLN A 79 2.98 -52.39 -11.94
C GLN A 79 3.08 -51.16 -11.01
N ALA A 80 4.25 -50.51 -10.92
CA ALA A 80 4.50 -49.39 -10.01
C ALA A 80 3.98 -48.01 -10.50
N ARG A 81 2.84 -47.95 -11.21
CA ARG A 81 2.35 -46.71 -11.87
C ARG A 81 0.97 -46.18 -11.43
N LYS A 82 0.32 -46.80 -10.43
CA LYS A 82 -0.98 -46.37 -9.87
C LYS A 82 -0.99 -46.03 -8.38
N ALA A 83 0.17 -46.02 -7.72
CA ALA A 83 0.30 -45.80 -6.27
C ALA A 83 1.20 -44.60 -5.90
N ARG A 84 1.33 -43.60 -6.80
CA ARG A 84 2.13 -42.39 -6.57
C ARG A 84 1.30 -41.10 -6.52
N GLU A 85 -0.03 -41.21 -6.56
CA GLU A 85 -0.98 -40.11 -6.48
C GLU A 85 -1.70 -40.14 -5.11
N ALA A 86 -0.96 -39.83 -4.05
CA ALA A 86 -1.49 -39.64 -2.69
C ALA A 86 -0.69 -38.53 -1.98
N ASN A 87 -1.40 -37.70 -1.21
CA ASN A 87 -0.91 -36.47 -0.55
C ASN A 87 0.56 -36.46 -0.09
N SER A 88 1.30 -35.44 -0.52
CA SER A 88 2.64 -35.11 0.01
C SER A 88 2.63 -34.66 1.48
N ASP A 89 1.50 -34.18 2.02
CA ASP A 89 1.37 -33.84 3.44
C ASP A 89 1.49 -35.06 4.37
N ASN A 90 0.91 -36.21 3.98
CA ASN A 90 0.81 -37.41 4.84
C ASN A 90 2.19 -37.95 5.28
N GLY A 91 3.27 -37.65 4.54
CA GLY A 91 4.62 -38.12 4.84
C GLY A 91 5.21 -37.58 6.15
N LYS A 92 4.73 -36.43 6.66
CA LYS A 92 5.25 -35.83 7.90
C LYS A 92 4.55 -36.36 9.15
N ASP A 93 3.22 -36.47 9.11
CA ASP A 93 2.47 -37.03 10.24
C ASP A 93 2.74 -38.53 10.44
N GLY A 94 3.02 -39.28 9.37
CA GLY A 94 3.52 -40.66 9.48
C GLY A 94 4.87 -40.77 10.20
N LEU A 95 5.78 -39.81 10.01
CA LEU A 95 7.06 -39.76 10.74
C LEU A 95 6.83 -39.42 12.22
N ALA A 96 5.99 -38.42 12.51
CA ALA A 96 5.64 -38.04 13.88
C ALA A 96 5.00 -39.22 14.65
N TYR A 97 4.03 -39.91 14.03
CA TYR A 97 3.41 -41.11 14.56
C TYR A 97 4.44 -42.22 14.83
N THR A 98 5.38 -42.46 13.90
CA THR A 98 6.45 -43.46 14.07
C THR A 98 7.37 -43.13 15.25
N CYS A 99 7.71 -41.85 15.46
CA CYS A 99 8.58 -41.44 16.57
C CYS A 99 7.86 -41.54 17.92
N LEU A 100 6.57 -41.20 17.98
CA LEU A 100 5.73 -41.42 19.16
C LEU A 100 5.61 -42.91 19.50
N LEU A 101 5.39 -43.76 18.49
CA LEU A 101 5.34 -45.22 18.65
C LEU A 101 6.66 -45.76 19.23
N LYS A 102 7.82 -45.30 18.72
CA LYS A 102 9.15 -45.64 19.26
C LYS A 102 9.33 -45.17 20.71
N ASN A 103 8.82 -44.01 21.09
CA ASN A 103 8.93 -43.51 22.46
C ASN A 103 8.12 -44.35 23.44
N GLU A 104 6.84 -44.61 23.16
CA GLU A 104 5.95 -45.28 24.11
C GLU A 104 6.18 -46.80 24.19
N LEU A 105 6.57 -47.46 23.09
CA LEU A 105 6.79 -48.93 23.07
C LEU A 105 8.26 -49.35 23.23
N LEU A 106 9.23 -48.51 22.86
CA LEU A 106 10.67 -48.85 22.88
C LEU A 106 11.51 -47.93 23.78
N GLY A 107 10.90 -46.93 24.44
CA GLY A 107 11.60 -45.99 25.31
C GLY A 107 12.60 -45.09 24.60
N ALA A 108 12.46 -44.89 23.27
CA ALA A 108 13.49 -44.31 22.41
C ALA A 108 13.89 -42.85 22.71
N GLY A 109 13.14 -42.13 23.55
CA GLY A 109 13.55 -40.83 24.09
C GLY A 109 13.59 -39.66 23.10
N ILE A 110 12.99 -39.79 21.92
CA ILE A 110 13.01 -38.82 20.81
C ILE A 110 12.22 -37.56 21.22
N GLU A 111 12.87 -36.39 21.19
CA GLU A 111 12.25 -35.10 21.60
C GLU A 111 11.98 -34.12 20.44
N ASP A 112 12.70 -34.25 19.31
CA ASP A 112 12.49 -33.46 18.08
C ASP A 112 12.43 -34.37 16.84
N LEU A 113 11.75 -33.92 15.79
CA LEU A 113 11.68 -34.59 14.50
C LEU A 113 12.80 -34.17 13.54
N LYS A 114 13.50 -33.04 13.80
CA LYS A 114 14.58 -32.54 12.92
C LYS A 114 15.69 -33.57 12.72
N GLU A 115 16.21 -34.12 13.81
CA GLU A 115 17.30 -35.12 13.81
C GLU A 115 16.92 -36.35 12.96
N GLN A 116 15.70 -36.86 13.12
CA GLN A 116 15.16 -37.98 12.33
C GLN A 116 14.96 -37.67 10.83
N THR A 117 15.08 -36.41 10.39
CA THR A 117 14.97 -36.02 8.96
C THR A 117 16.30 -35.89 8.23
N GLU A 118 17.42 -35.67 8.92
CA GLU A 118 18.74 -35.50 8.28
C GLU A 118 19.45 -36.85 8.04
N ASP A 119 19.28 -37.82 8.94
CA ASP A 119 19.80 -39.21 8.82
C ASP A 119 19.40 -39.94 7.52
N ARG A 120 18.37 -39.47 6.82
CA ARG A 120 17.97 -40.03 5.51
C ARG A 120 18.80 -39.53 4.32
N ARG A 121 19.87 -38.76 4.54
CA ARG A 121 20.82 -38.32 3.50
C ARG A 121 22.30 -38.56 3.85
N GLY A 122 22.60 -39.15 5.01
CA GLY A 122 23.95 -39.59 5.38
C GLY A 122 24.38 -40.88 4.71
N VAL A 123 25.69 -41.04 4.48
CA VAL A 123 26.31 -42.29 3.98
C VAL A 123 26.63 -43.22 5.15
N LEU A 124 26.64 -44.53 4.88
CA LEU A 124 26.86 -45.63 5.83
C LEU A 124 28.01 -45.40 6.83
N SER A 125 27.70 -45.52 8.13
CA SER A 125 28.67 -45.89 9.20
C SER A 125 27.90 -46.47 10.40
N PRO A 126 28.16 -47.72 10.82
CA PRO A 126 27.40 -48.35 11.90
C PRO A 126 28.01 -48.08 13.28
N THR A 127 27.33 -47.30 14.12
CA THR A 127 27.58 -47.26 15.56
C THR A 127 26.77 -48.36 16.27
N THR A 128 27.39 -49.04 17.25
CA THR A 128 26.80 -50.21 17.91
C THR A 128 25.70 -49.84 18.90
N PRO A 129 24.54 -50.53 18.93
CA PRO A 129 23.53 -50.32 19.97
C PRO A 129 24.02 -50.80 21.34
N GLU A 130 23.81 -50.00 22.39
CA GLU A 130 24.07 -50.44 23.76
C GLU A 130 23.11 -51.57 24.19
N LYS A 131 23.65 -52.68 24.70
CA LYS A 131 22.87 -53.83 25.17
C LYS A 131 22.24 -53.56 26.55
N ARG A 132 21.07 -52.93 26.59
CA ARG A 132 20.22 -52.94 27.79
C ARG A 132 19.39 -54.24 27.83
N ASN A 133 19.82 -55.19 28.66
CA ASN A 133 19.10 -56.45 28.89
C ASN A 133 17.74 -56.17 29.56
N LEU A 134 16.66 -56.59 28.90
CA LEU A 134 15.26 -56.28 29.28
C LEU A 134 14.74 -57.01 30.55
N PHE A 135 15.52 -57.92 31.14
CA PHE A 135 15.08 -58.71 32.30
C PHE A 135 16.12 -58.73 33.43
N ARG A 136 15.87 -57.94 34.49
CA ARG A 136 16.49 -58.13 35.81
C ARG A 136 15.56 -57.58 36.90
N TYR A 137 15.10 -58.47 37.79
CA TYR A 137 14.42 -58.09 39.02
C TYR A 137 15.43 -57.83 40.14
N HIS A 138 15.19 -56.82 40.98
CA HIS A 138 15.81 -56.68 42.29
C HIS A 138 14.80 -56.15 43.31
N LEU A 139 14.90 -56.64 44.55
CA LEU A 139 14.04 -56.26 45.66
C LEU A 139 14.74 -55.22 46.56
N THR A 140 14.01 -54.14 46.84
CA THR A 140 14.10 -53.26 48.03
C THR A 140 15.46 -52.72 48.50
N ALA A 141 15.63 -51.42 48.26
CA ALA A 141 16.02 -50.40 49.23
C ALA A 141 17.47 -50.35 49.80
N LYS A 142 18.21 -49.31 49.39
CA LYS A 142 18.61 -48.25 50.34
C LYS A 142 18.95 -46.91 49.68
N GLN A 143 18.51 -45.83 50.34
CA GLN A 143 18.95 -44.42 50.27
C GLN A 143 18.99 -43.70 48.89
N ALA A 144 18.49 -42.46 48.88
CA ALA A 144 18.36 -41.64 47.67
C ALA A 144 19.48 -40.61 47.53
N SER A 145 19.92 -40.38 46.30
CA SER A 145 20.33 -39.05 45.82
C SER A 145 19.12 -38.41 45.09
N PRO A 146 18.88 -37.10 45.21
CA PRO A 146 17.62 -36.48 44.78
C PRO A 146 17.54 -36.11 43.28
N GLU A 147 18.24 -36.83 42.40
CA GLU A 147 18.31 -36.52 40.95
C GLU A 147 18.02 -37.73 40.06
N ASN A 148 16.76 -38.16 39.99
CA ASN A 148 16.06 -38.62 38.77
C ASN A 148 14.67 -39.20 39.10
N THR A 149 13.62 -38.37 39.05
CA THR A 149 12.21 -38.77 39.22
C THR A 149 11.43 -38.63 37.91
N ASP A 150 11.91 -39.30 36.86
CA ASP A 150 11.27 -39.31 35.53
C ASP A 150 10.32 -40.51 35.29
N HIS A 151 9.99 -41.26 36.35
CA HIS A 151 8.82 -42.14 36.34
C HIS A 151 7.51 -41.33 36.28
N LEU A 152 6.49 -41.88 35.64
CA LEU A 152 5.18 -41.22 35.50
C LEU A 152 4.56 -40.93 36.87
N SER A 153 4.15 -39.69 37.09
CA SER A 153 3.28 -39.36 38.22
C SER A 153 1.95 -40.11 38.07
N PRO A 154 1.42 -40.76 39.12
CA PRO A 154 0.12 -41.43 39.07
C PRO A 154 -1.06 -40.46 38.85
N TYR A 155 -0.79 -39.14 38.88
CA TYR A 155 -1.76 -38.08 38.58
C TYR A 155 -1.58 -37.47 37.18
N SER A 156 -0.82 -38.09 36.28
CA SER A 156 -0.64 -37.58 34.91
C SER A 156 -1.86 -37.87 34.04
N LEU A 157 -2.67 -36.85 33.77
CA LEU A 157 -3.89 -36.90 32.94
C LEU A 157 -3.60 -37.02 31.41
N SER A 158 -2.41 -37.48 31.01
CA SER A 158 -1.99 -37.55 29.61
C SER A 158 -1.72 -39.00 29.19
N PRO A 159 -2.25 -39.47 28.05
CA PRO A 159 -2.11 -40.86 27.62
C PRO A 159 -0.74 -41.20 27.00
N VAL A 160 0.26 -40.31 27.13
CA VAL A 160 1.62 -40.47 26.58
C VAL A 160 2.69 -39.92 27.52
N GLY A 161 3.89 -40.51 27.52
CA GLY A 161 5.00 -40.15 28.40
C GLY A 161 5.57 -38.74 28.16
N LYS A 162 6.30 -38.19 29.15
CA LYS A 162 6.84 -36.81 29.13
C LYS A 162 7.63 -36.48 27.85
N LYS A 163 8.45 -37.41 27.36
CA LYS A 163 9.24 -37.27 26.12
C LYS A 163 8.33 -37.10 24.89
N SER A 164 7.28 -37.90 24.77
CA SER A 164 6.27 -37.80 23.72
C SER A 164 5.38 -36.56 23.85
N GLN A 165 5.07 -36.11 25.07
CA GLN A 165 4.44 -34.81 25.29
C GLN A 165 5.34 -33.67 24.79
N LYS A 166 6.66 -33.73 25.04
CA LYS A 166 7.63 -32.76 24.52
C LYS A 166 7.73 -32.80 22.99
N LEU A 167 7.75 -33.99 22.39
CA LEU A 167 7.72 -34.20 20.94
C LEU A 167 6.43 -33.65 20.29
N LEU A 168 5.26 -33.87 20.91
CA LEU A 168 3.97 -33.32 20.46
C LEU A 168 3.88 -31.80 20.63
N ARG A 169 4.47 -31.26 21.70
CA ARG A 169 4.55 -29.81 21.98
C ARG A 169 5.70 -29.11 21.23
N SER A 170 6.54 -29.84 20.52
CA SER A 170 7.65 -29.26 19.75
C SER A 170 7.10 -28.32 18.66
N PRO A 171 7.71 -27.14 18.40
CA PRO A 171 7.20 -26.20 17.41
C PRO A 171 7.22 -26.77 15.98
N ARG A 172 6.09 -27.34 15.55
CA ARG A 172 5.90 -27.81 14.17
C ARG A 172 6.03 -26.62 13.21
N LYS A 173 7.03 -26.67 12.33
CA LYS A 173 7.22 -25.67 11.26
C LYS A 173 6.03 -25.76 10.29
N GLN A 174 5.06 -24.87 10.46
CA GLN A 174 3.80 -24.88 9.71
C GLN A 174 4.06 -24.93 8.20
N THR A 175 3.41 -25.87 7.50
CA THR A 175 3.40 -25.90 6.05
C THR A 175 2.45 -24.82 5.54
N ARG A 176 3.00 -23.83 4.83
CA ARG A 176 2.24 -22.77 4.15
C ARG A 176 1.19 -23.40 3.23
N LYS A 177 -0.09 -23.28 3.57
CA LYS A 177 -1.20 -23.81 2.78
C LYS A 177 -1.55 -22.83 1.67
N ILE A 178 -1.40 -23.24 0.42
CA ILE A 178 -1.84 -22.50 -0.76
C ILE A 178 -3.23 -23.03 -1.15
N SER A 179 -4.16 -22.14 -1.52
CA SER A 179 -5.49 -22.56 -1.99
C SER A 179 -5.38 -23.32 -3.31
N LYS A 180 -6.03 -24.48 -3.40
CA LYS A 180 -6.17 -25.25 -4.65
C LYS A 180 -7.42 -24.86 -5.45
N ILE A 181 -8.19 -23.89 -4.98
CA ILE A 181 -9.42 -23.38 -5.60
C ILE A 181 -9.14 -21.92 -5.99
N PRO A 182 -9.44 -21.49 -7.22
CA PRO A 182 -9.30 -20.09 -7.61
C PRO A 182 -10.34 -19.24 -6.86
N PHE A 183 -9.95 -18.07 -6.37
CA PHE A 183 -10.83 -17.18 -5.61
C PHE A 183 -11.76 -16.35 -6.49
N LYS A 184 -11.41 -16.21 -7.79
CA LYS A 184 -12.23 -15.57 -8.82
C LYS A 184 -12.04 -16.29 -10.14
N VAL A 185 -13.09 -16.36 -10.93
CA VAL A 185 -13.09 -16.83 -12.31
C VAL A 185 -13.82 -15.77 -13.14
N LEU A 186 -13.28 -15.45 -14.32
CA LEU A 186 -13.92 -14.58 -15.30
C LEU A 186 -13.97 -15.31 -16.64
N ASP A 187 -15.06 -15.11 -17.37
CA ASP A 187 -15.20 -15.61 -18.75
C ASP A 187 -14.40 -14.71 -19.70
N ALA A 188 -13.71 -15.33 -20.65
CA ALA A 188 -12.80 -14.71 -21.60
C ALA A 188 -13.03 -15.33 -23.00
N PRO A 189 -14.19 -15.06 -23.63
CA PRO A 189 -14.53 -15.60 -24.94
C PRO A 189 -13.52 -15.14 -26.00
N GLU A 190 -13.21 -15.99 -26.97
CA GLU A 190 -12.17 -15.76 -28.00
C GLU A 190 -10.73 -15.63 -27.47
N LEU A 191 -10.47 -16.01 -26.22
CA LEU A 191 -9.10 -16.17 -25.68
C LEU A 191 -8.41 -17.37 -26.36
N GLN A 192 -7.62 -17.07 -27.38
CA GLN A 192 -7.06 -18.06 -28.31
C GLN A 192 -6.20 -19.14 -27.63
N ASP A 193 -6.33 -20.41 -28.07
CA ASP A 193 -5.45 -21.51 -27.64
C ASP A 193 -4.14 -21.56 -28.47
N ASP A 194 -3.48 -20.41 -28.69
CA ASP A 194 -2.17 -20.34 -29.40
C ASP A 194 -1.02 -19.98 -28.43
N PHE A 195 -0.09 -20.93 -28.32
CA PHE A 195 1.12 -20.85 -27.50
C PHE A 195 1.99 -19.63 -27.83
N TYR A 196 2.07 -19.20 -29.09
CA TYR A 196 2.99 -18.14 -29.50
C TYR A 196 2.51 -16.72 -29.15
N LEU A 197 1.26 -16.57 -28.67
CA LEU A 197 0.68 -15.28 -28.29
C LEU A 197 0.94 -14.95 -26.82
N ASN A 198 0.86 -13.68 -26.43
CA ASN A 198 0.97 -13.24 -25.04
C ASN A 198 -0.22 -12.31 -24.70
N LEU A 199 -1.41 -12.90 -24.52
CA LEU A 199 -2.69 -12.17 -24.51
C LEU A 199 -3.16 -11.66 -23.13
N VAL A 200 -2.39 -11.83 -22.06
CA VAL A 200 -2.78 -11.41 -20.71
C VAL A 200 -1.59 -10.80 -19.97
N ASP A 201 -1.75 -9.59 -19.45
CA ASP A 201 -0.75 -8.92 -18.60
C ASP A 201 -1.38 -7.92 -17.61
N TRP A 202 -0.81 -7.77 -16.42
CA TRP A 202 -1.42 -7.05 -15.28
C TRP A 202 -0.54 -5.85 -14.87
N SER A 203 -1.13 -4.66 -14.82
CA SER A 203 -0.42 -3.41 -14.55
C SER A 203 -0.02 -3.22 -13.09
N ALA A 204 0.92 -2.30 -12.85
CA ALA A 204 1.20 -1.76 -11.53
C ALA A 204 -0.04 -1.08 -10.89
N THR A 205 -0.88 -0.46 -11.71
CA THR A 205 -2.17 0.18 -11.36
C THR A 205 -3.32 -0.80 -11.11
N ASN A 206 -3.04 -2.10 -10.98
CA ASN A 206 -4.01 -3.16 -10.69
C ASN A 206 -5.09 -3.41 -11.78
N ILE A 207 -4.79 -3.06 -13.03
CA ILE A 207 -5.63 -3.29 -14.20
C ILE A 207 -5.08 -4.47 -15.02
N LEU A 208 -5.92 -5.46 -15.29
CA LEU A 208 -5.58 -6.58 -16.16
C LEU A 208 -5.91 -6.22 -17.61
N SER A 209 -4.95 -6.37 -18.52
CA SER A 209 -5.17 -6.30 -19.96
C SER A 209 -5.37 -7.70 -20.53
N VAL A 210 -6.37 -7.86 -21.41
CA VAL A 210 -6.76 -9.14 -22.00
C VAL A 210 -7.06 -8.95 -23.49
N GLY A 211 -6.31 -9.63 -24.36
CA GLY A 211 -6.58 -9.70 -25.79
C GLY A 211 -7.56 -10.81 -26.12
N LEU A 212 -8.74 -10.46 -26.65
CA LEU A 212 -9.81 -11.38 -27.04
C LEU A 212 -10.14 -11.15 -28.52
N GLY A 213 -9.83 -12.12 -29.39
CA GLY A 213 -10.02 -12.00 -30.84
C GLY A 213 -9.36 -10.75 -31.45
N THR A 214 -10.18 -9.79 -31.90
CA THR A 214 -9.75 -8.50 -32.44
C THR A 214 -9.60 -7.38 -31.41
N CYS A 215 -10.06 -7.59 -30.17
CA CYS A 215 -10.22 -6.54 -29.17
C CYS A 215 -9.23 -6.66 -28.01
N VAL A 216 -8.88 -5.53 -27.39
CA VAL A 216 -8.25 -5.51 -26.06
C VAL A 216 -9.26 -4.98 -25.04
N TYR A 217 -9.46 -5.76 -23.98
CA TYR A 217 -10.24 -5.39 -22.81
C TYR A 217 -9.33 -5.11 -21.63
N LEU A 218 -9.70 -4.11 -20.84
CA LEU A 218 -9.11 -3.78 -19.55
C LEU A 218 -10.11 -4.16 -18.47
N TRP A 219 -9.63 -4.89 -17.46
CA TRP A 219 -10.41 -5.27 -16.29
C TRP A 219 -9.77 -4.69 -15.03
N SER A 220 -10.47 -3.80 -14.34
CA SER A 220 -10.01 -3.24 -13.06
C SER A 220 -10.16 -4.29 -11.97
N ALA A 221 -9.07 -4.68 -11.31
CA ALA A 221 -9.17 -5.67 -10.23
C ALA A 221 -9.80 -5.10 -8.95
N CYS A 222 -9.76 -3.77 -8.76
CA CYS A 222 -10.44 -3.07 -7.68
C CYS A 222 -11.95 -3.02 -7.91
N THR A 223 -12.39 -2.36 -8.99
CA THR A 223 -13.82 -2.08 -9.24
C THR A 223 -14.55 -3.25 -9.92
N SER A 224 -13.81 -4.27 -10.39
CA SER A 224 -14.28 -5.37 -11.24
C SER A 224 -14.87 -4.95 -12.60
N GLN A 225 -14.81 -3.68 -12.98
CA GLN A 225 -15.31 -3.15 -14.25
C GLN A 225 -14.49 -3.68 -15.45
N VAL A 226 -15.17 -3.96 -16.56
CA VAL A 226 -14.56 -4.27 -17.86
C VAL A 226 -14.78 -3.09 -18.82
N THR A 227 -13.70 -2.60 -19.43
CA THR A 227 -13.69 -1.53 -20.43
C THR A 227 -12.97 -2.00 -21.68
N ARG A 228 -13.56 -1.80 -22.88
CA ARG A 228 -12.87 -2.12 -24.14
C ARG A 228 -11.94 -0.98 -24.54
N LEU A 229 -10.64 -1.24 -24.61
CA LEU A 229 -9.62 -0.26 -24.99
C LEU A 229 -9.58 -0.03 -26.50
N CYS A 230 -9.55 -1.11 -27.28
CA CYS A 230 -9.45 -1.05 -28.74
C CYS A 230 -10.11 -2.25 -29.42
N ASP A 231 -10.38 -2.09 -30.71
CA ASP A 231 -10.98 -3.08 -31.60
C ASP A 231 -10.29 -2.98 -32.97
N LEU A 232 -9.61 -4.06 -33.37
CA LEU A 232 -8.83 -4.15 -34.60
C LEU A 232 -9.63 -4.74 -35.78
N SER A 233 -10.93 -5.03 -35.58
CA SER A 233 -11.78 -5.62 -36.63
C SER A 233 -11.91 -4.71 -37.85
N CYS A 234 -11.97 -3.39 -37.65
CA CYS A 234 -11.98 -2.37 -38.70
C CYS A 234 -10.76 -2.45 -39.63
N ASP A 235 -9.59 -2.76 -39.06
CA ASP A 235 -8.34 -2.90 -39.82
C ASP A 235 -8.19 -4.31 -40.41
N GLY A 236 -9.08 -5.26 -40.08
CA GLY A 236 -8.95 -6.67 -40.44
C GLY A 236 -7.67 -7.30 -39.85
N ASP A 237 -7.37 -7.00 -38.59
CA ASP A 237 -6.20 -7.46 -37.85
C ASP A 237 -6.65 -8.05 -36.48
N SER A 238 -5.77 -8.79 -35.80
CA SER A 238 -6.08 -9.43 -34.51
C SER A 238 -5.00 -9.17 -33.46
N VAL A 239 -5.36 -9.24 -32.18
CA VAL A 239 -4.40 -9.07 -31.08
C VAL A 239 -3.52 -10.31 -30.98
N THR A 240 -2.21 -10.12 -30.85
CA THR A 240 -1.24 -11.22 -30.68
C THR A 240 -0.34 -11.06 -29.46
N SER A 241 -0.20 -9.86 -28.91
CA SER A 241 0.38 -9.64 -27.58
C SER A 241 -0.13 -8.38 -26.90
N VAL A 242 -0.14 -8.37 -25.57
CA VAL A 242 -0.32 -7.20 -24.71
C VAL A 242 0.79 -7.17 -23.65
N ASN A 243 1.33 -5.99 -23.32
CA ASN A 243 2.24 -5.81 -22.18
C ASN A 243 2.20 -4.36 -21.66
N TRP A 244 2.06 -4.21 -20.35
CA TRP A 244 2.09 -2.93 -19.64
C TRP A 244 3.51 -2.40 -19.44
N ASN A 245 3.65 -1.07 -19.46
CA ASN A 245 4.85 -0.42 -18.92
C ASN A 245 4.90 -0.53 -17.39
N GLU A 246 6.08 -0.30 -16.82
CA GLU A 246 6.33 -0.46 -15.37
C GLU A 246 5.46 0.45 -14.49
N ARG A 247 5.08 1.64 -15.00
CA ARG A 247 4.19 2.59 -14.33
C ARG A 247 2.71 2.21 -14.42
N GLY A 248 2.33 1.26 -15.28
CA GLY A 248 0.96 0.80 -15.45
C GLY A 248 -0.01 1.80 -16.09
N ASN A 249 0.48 2.85 -16.75
CA ASN A 249 -0.35 3.83 -17.46
C ASN A 249 -0.40 3.60 -18.98
N LEU A 250 0.64 2.97 -19.56
CA LEU A 250 0.71 2.64 -20.98
C LEU A 250 0.64 1.13 -21.19
N VAL A 251 -0.13 0.71 -22.20
CA VAL A 251 -0.15 -0.68 -22.68
C VAL A 251 0.25 -0.75 -24.15
N ALA A 252 1.20 -1.63 -24.45
CA ALA A 252 1.59 -1.97 -25.81
C ALA A 252 0.73 -3.15 -26.31
N VAL A 253 0.20 -3.02 -27.53
CA VAL A 253 -0.65 -4.01 -28.19
C VAL A 253 -0.01 -4.43 -29.51
N GLY A 254 0.52 -5.64 -29.57
CA GLY A 254 1.10 -6.25 -30.77
C GLY A 254 0.03 -6.95 -31.60
N THR A 255 0.09 -6.78 -32.93
CA THR A 255 -0.94 -7.27 -33.86
C THR A 255 -0.45 -8.35 -34.83
N HIS A 256 -1.38 -9.06 -35.47
CA HIS A 256 -1.09 -10.13 -36.43
C HIS A 256 -0.34 -9.63 -37.68
N LYS A 257 -0.63 -8.41 -38.14
CA LYS A 257 0.05 -7.82 -39.33
C LYS A 257 1.47 -7.33 -39.06
N GLY A 258 1.89 -7.23 -37.79
CA GLY A 258 3.23 -6.75 -37.41
C GLY A 258 3.27 -5.33 -36.86
N TYR A 259 2.13 -4.73 -36.51
CA TYR A 259 2.09 -3.43 -35.84
C TYR A 259 2.26 -3.60 -34.32
N VAL A 260 2.80 -2.57 -33.67
CA VAL A 260 2.70 -2.41 -32.21
C VAL A 260 2.06 -1.06 -31.93
N GLN A 261 0.85 -1.06 -31.37
CA GLN A 261 0.15 0.15 -30.97
C GLN A 261 0.43 0.43 -29.50
N VAL A 262 0.83 1.66 -29.16
CA VAL A 262 0.96 2.10 -27.76
C VAL A 262 -0.28 2.92 -27.41
N TRP A 263 -0.96 2.50 -26.35
CA TRP A 263 -2.19 3.10 -25.86
C TRP A 263 -2.00 3.69 -24.47
N ASP A 264 -2.52 4.90 -24.27
CA ASP A 264 -2.85 5.41 -22.94
C ASP A 264 -4.10 4.67 -22.45
N ALA A 265 -3.97 3.95 -21.33
CA ALA A 265 -5.07 3.17 -20.79
C ALA A 265 -6.09 4.00 -20.01
N MET A 266 -5.69 5.17 -19.48
CA MET A 266 -6.55 6.07 -18.71
C MET A 266 -7.36 6.97 -19.64
N ALA A 267 -6.72 7.53 -20.67
CA ALA A 267 -7.38 8.33 -21.71
C ALA A 267 -8.06 7.49 -22.80
N GLY A 268 -7.94 6.15 -22.76
CA GLY A 268 -8.54 5.23 -23.73
C GLY A 268 -8.08 5.46 -25.18
N LYS A 269 -6.84 5.92 -25.38
CA LYS A 269 -6.40 6.55 -26.64
C LYS A 269 -5.07 6.00 -27.14
N ARG A 270 -5.00 5.66 -28.43
CA ARG A 270 -3.74 5.32 -29.10
C ARG A 270 -2.83 6.54 -29.16
N ILE A 271 -1.66 6.45 -28.52
CA ILE A 271 -0.60 7.46 -28.59
C ILE A 271 0.17 7.30 -29.89
N SER A 272 0.60 6.07 -30.21
CA SER A 272 1.44 5.79 -31.37
C SER A 272 1.14 4.42 -31.99
N MET A 273 1.61 4.25 -33.23
CA MET A 273 1.64 2.99 -33.96
C MET A 273 3.05 2.83 -34.51
N LEU A 274 3.69 1.72 -34.14
CA LEU A 274 5.09 1.40 -34.48
C LEU A 274 5.08 0.28 -35.53
N GLU A 275 5.73 0.53 -36.66
CA GLU A 275 5.72 -0.37 -37.83
C GLU A 275 7.03 -1.17 -37.95
N GLY A 276 7.25 -1.83 -39.09
CA GLY A 276 8.56 -2.35 -39.50
C GLY A 276 8.83 -3.82 -39.17
N HIS A 277 7.98 -4.48 -38.37
CA HIS A 277 7.87 -5.94 -38.43
C HIS A 277 7.05 -6.36 -39.66
N SER A 278 7.34 -7.54 -40.19
CA SER A 278 6.72 -8.10 -41.41
C SER A 278 5.77 -9.27 -41.16
N ALA A 279 5.57 -9.63 -39.89
CA ALA A 279 4.63 -10.64 -39.42
C ALA A 279 4.28 -10.40 -37.94
N ARG A 280 3.31 -11.16 -37.42
CA ARG A 280 2.74 -10.98 -36.07
C ARG A 280 3.75 -10.70 -34.96
N VAL A 281 3.41 -9.76 -34.08
CA VAL A 281 4.20 -9.47 -32.87
C VAL A 281 3.68 -10.34 -31.73
N GLY A 282 4.36 -11.47 -31.51
CA GLY A 282 3.98 -12.47 -30.51
C GLY A 282 4.44 -12.11 -29.10
N ALA A 283 5.50 -11.31 -28.93
CA ALA A 283 6.06 -10.96 -27.63
C ALA A 283 6.43 -9.47 -27.51
N LEU A 284 6.25 -8.92 -26.31
CA LEU A 284 6.54 -7.53 -25.94
C LEU A 284 7.25 -7.50 -24.59
N ALA A 285 8.17 -6.55 -24.39
CA ALA A 285 8.83 -6.31 -23.11
C ALA A 285 9.27 -4.83 -22.99
N TRP A 286 8.73 -4.12 -22.01
CA TRP A 286 9.17 -2.79 -21.60
C TRP A 286 10.43 -2.81 -20.73
N ASN A 287 11.21 -1.74 -20.82
CA ASN A 287 12.29 -1.36 -19.93
C ASN A 287 12.27 0.18 -19.81
N ALA A 288 11.67 0.70 -18.74
CA ALA A 288 11.22 2.08 -18.63
C ALA A 288 10.48 2.53 -19.92
N ASP A 289 11.03 3.51 -20.64
CA ASP A 289 10.47 4.05 -21.90
C ASP A 289 10.87 3.26 -23.16
N ILE A 290 11.75 2.24 -23.04
CA ILE A 290 12.19 1.41 -24.17
C ILE A 290 11.26 0.20 -24.32
N LEU A 291 10.45 0.22 -25.38
CA LEU A 291 9.63 -0.91 -25.78
C LEU A 291 10.43 -1.84 -26.71
N SER A 292 10.57 -3.10 -26.31
CA SER A 292 11.11 -4.18 -27.15
C SER A 292 9.96 -5.06 -27.66
N SER A 293 10.00 -5.38 -28.95
CA SER A 293 8.97 -6.16 -29.66
C SER A 293 9.61 -7.31 -30.41
N GLY A 294 9.02 -8.52 -30.33
CA GLY A 294 9.52 -9.76 -30.92
C GLY A 294 8.46 -10.41 -31.81
N SER A 295 8.87 -10.81 -33.02
CA SER A 295 7.96 -11.22 -34.09
C SER A 295 8.23 -12.60 -34.68
N ARG A 296 7.23 -13.12 -35.38
CA ARG A 296 7.32 -14.24 -36.31
C ARG A 296 8.31 -14.02 -37.46
N ASP A 297 8.67 -12.77 -37.76
CA ASP A 297 9.72 -12.43 -38.73
C ASP A 297 11.16 -12.67 -38.25
N ARG A 298 11.31 -13.11 -36.99
CA ARG A 298 12.57 -13.53 -36.31
C ARG A 298 13.42 -12.37 -35.78
N LEU A 299 13.00 -11.12 -35.97
CA LEU A 299 13.68 -9.95 -35.43
C LEU A 299 13.14 -9.59 -34.04
N ILE A 300 13.94 -8.80 -33.32
CA ILE A 300 13.49 -7.99 -32.19
C ILE A 300 13.73 -6.53 -32.56
N LEU A 301 12.71 -5.69 -32.48
CA LEU A 301 12.82 -4.24 -32.68
C LEU A 301 12.69 -3.53 -31.33
N GLN A 302 13.62 -2.64 -31.01
CA GLN A 302 13.59 -1.82 -29.79
C GLN A 302 13.47 -0.33 -30.16
N ARG A 303 12.58 0.37 -29.46
CA ARG A 303 12.28 1.80 -29.66
C ARG A 303 12.04 2.49 -28.32
N ASP A 304 12.54 3.71 -28.18
CA ASP A 304 12.13 4.61 -27.10
C ASP A 304 10.81 5.29 -27.50
N VAL A 305 9.73 5.05 -26.75
CA VAL A 305 8.38 5.50 -27.14
C VAL A 305 8.18 7.01 -27.07
N ARG A 306 9.12 7.75 -26.45
CA ARG A 306 9.14 9.21 -26.38
C ARG A 306 9.74 9.84 -27.65
N THR A 307 10.52 9.07 -28.41
CA THR A 307 11.19 9.56 -29.62
C THR A 307 10.26 9.54 -30.84
N PRO A 308 10.31 10.55 -31.74
CA PRO A 308 9.52 10.53 -32.97
C PRO A 308 9.87 9.35 -33.87
N SER A 309 8.89 8.85 -34.64
CA SER A 309 9.04 7.70 -35.56
C SER A 309 10.06 7.89 -36.70
N VAL A 310 10.67 9.06 -36.81
CA VAL A 310 11.80 9.36 -37.71
C VAL A 310 13.13 8.81 -37.18
N VAL A 311 13.23 8.51 -35.87
CA VAL A 311 14.40 7.88 -35.26
C VAL A 311 14.44 6.39 -35.63
N PRO A 312 15.53 5.87 -36.23
CA PRO A 312 15.60 4.49 -36.69
C PRO A 312 15.64 3.50 -35.51
N GLU A 313 14.87 2.41 -35.59
CA GLU A 313 14.84 1.42 -34.51
C GLU A 313 16.10 0.56 -34.39
N ARG A 314 16.39 0.14 -33.16
CA ARG A 314 17.46 -0.81 -32.88
C ARG A 314 16.99 -2.22 -33.22
N ARG A 315 17.52 -2.78 -34.31
CA ARG A 315 17.23 -4.14 -34.77
C ARG A 315 18.19 -5.15 -34.16
N LEU A 316 17.67 -6.16 -33.47
CA LEU A 316 18.44 -7.32 -33.00
C LEU A 316 18.08 -8.53 -33.86
N ALA A 317 19.09 -9.24 -34.35
CA ALA A 317 18.93 -10.41 -35.22
C ALA A 317 19.76 -11.57 -34.68
N GLY A 318 19.16 -12.77 -34.58
CA GLY A 318 19.87 -13.95 -34.06
C GLY A 318 19.01 -15.21 -34.01
N HIS A 319 17.71 -15.07 -33.73
CA HIS A 319 16.76 -16.17 -33.86
C HIS A 319 16.55 -16.55 -35.33
N ARG A 320 16.32 -17.84 -35.60
CA ARG A 320 16.02 -18.38 -36.94
C ARG A 320 14.53 -18.65 -37.17
N GLN A 321 13.71 -18.55 -36.13
CA GLN A 321 12.26 -18.70 -36.16
C GLN A 321 11.61 -17.63 -35.26
N GLU A 322 10.28 -17.69 -35.10
CA GLU A 322 9.47 -16.76 -34.31
C GLU A 322 10.02 -16.53 -32.89
N VAL A 323 10.15 -15.26 -32.50
CA VAL A 323 10.51 -14.85 -31.14
C VAL A 323 9.26 -14.87 -30.27
N CYS A 324 9.19 -15.82 -29.34
CA CYS A 324 7.97 -16.13 -28.58
C CYS A 324 8.07 -15.84 -27.08
N GLY A 325 9.28 -15.74 -26.55
CA GLY A 325 9.57 -15.28 -25.19
C GLY A 325 10.42 -14.01 -25.23
N LEU A 326 10.07 -13.02 -24.41
CA LEU A 326 10.80 -11.74 -24.31
C LEU A 326 10.62 -11.17 -22.89
N LYS A 327 11.71 -10.91 -22.16
CA LYS A 327 11.64 -10.30 -20.83
C LYS A 327 12.95 -9.61 -20.43
N TRP A 328 12.86 -8.38 -19.92
CA TRP A 328 13.99 -7.66 -19.33
C TRP A 328 14.31 -8.11 -17.91
N SER A 329 15.57 -7.93 -17.50
CA SER A 329 16.05 -8.13 -16.13
C SER A 329 15.55 -7.01 -15.20
N PRO A 330 15.34 -7.28 -13.88
CA PRO A 330 14.90 -6.27 -12.91
C PRO A 330 15.92 -5.14 -12.64
N ASP A 331 17.14 -5.29 -13.16
CA ASP A 331 18.22 -4.30 -13.12
C ASP A 331 18.32 -3.48 -14.42
N HIS A 332 17.41 -3.69 -15.38
CA HIS A 332 17.31 -2.98 -16.66
C HIS A 332 18.51 -3.17 -17.63
N GLN A 333 19.52 -3.98 -17.27
CA GLN A 333 20.75 -4.13 -18.06
C GLN A 333 20.62 -5.13 -19.22
N HIS A 334 19.77 -6.16 -19.05
CA HIS A 334 19.74 -7.34 -19.91
C HIS A 334 18.35 -7.70 -20.41
N LEU A 335 18.24 -7.94 -21.71
CA LEU A 335 17.04 -8.51 -22.33
C LEU A 335 17.26 -10.00 -22.56
N ALA A 336 16.36 -10.85 -22.09
CA ALA A 336 16.32 -12.26 -22.49
C ALA A 336 15.26 -12.44 -23.60
N SER A 337 15.62 -13.19 -24.65
CA SER A 337 14.68 -13.59 -25.71
C SER A 337 14.76 -15.09 -25.99
N GLY A 338 13.62 -15.69 -26.29
CA GLY A 338 13.49 -17.10 -26.60
C GLY A 338 12.63 -17.31 -27.84
N GLY A 339 13.01 -18.32 -28.63
CA GLY A 339 12.43 -18.52 -29.97
C GLY A 339 11.99 -19.95 -30.25
N ASN A 340 11.22 -20.10 -31.33
CA ASN A 340 10.84 -21.40 -31.89
C ASN A 340 12.00 -22.13 -32.60
N ASP A 341 13.20 -21.55 -32.59
CA ASP A 341 14.45 -22.21 -32.99
C ASP A 341 15.17 -22.89 -31.79
N ASN A 342 14.44 -23.06 -30.68
CA ASN A 342 14.87 -23.68 -29.43
C ASN A 342 16.00 -22.95 -28.69
N LYS A 343 16.32 -21.71 -29.10
CA LYS A 343 17.37 -20.90 -28.47
C LYS A 343 16.81 -19.99 -27.38
N LEU A 344 17.69 -19.68 -26.43
CA LEU A 344 17.57 -18.56 -25.50
C LEU A 344 18.80 -17.65 -25.68
N PHE A 345 18.59 -16.36 -25.90
CA PHE A 345 19.64 -15.36 -25.98
C PHE A 345 19.52 -14.36 -24.84
N VAL A 346 20.67 -13.81 -24.42
CA VAL A 346 20.74 -12.59 -23.61
C VAL A 346 21.38 -11.49 -24.45
N TRP A 347 20.80 -10.30 -24.40
CA TRP A 347 21.26 -9.09 -25.08
C TRP A 347 21.57 -8.00 -24.04
N ASN A 348 22.23 -6.92 -24.46
CA ASN A 348 22.38 -5.70 -23.67
C ASN A 348 22.05 -4.46 -24.54
N LEU A 349 22.05 -3.28 -23.94
CA LEU A 349 21.72 -2.02 -24.64
C LEU A 349 22.81 -1.55 -25.63
N THR A 350 24.02 -2.12 -25.61
CA THR A 350 25.14 -1.70 -26.49
C THR A 350 25.33 -2.60 -27.71
N SER A 351 25.35 -3.93 -27.55
CA SER A 351 25.57 -4.90 -28.65
C SER A 351 24.28 -5.29 -29.38
N VAL A 352 24.29 -5.20 -30.71
CA VAL A 352 23.22 -5.74 -31.59
C VAL A 352 23.31 -7.25 -31.81
N ASN A 353 24.43 -7.86 -31.41
CA ASN A 353 24.62 -9.31 -31.32
C ASN A 353 24.31 -9.78 -29.88
N PRO A 354 23.83 -11.03 -29.69
CA PRO A 354 23.56 -11.55 -28.35
C PRO A 354 24.86 -11.69 -27.57
N VAL A 355 24.89 -11.23 -26.31
CA VAL A 355 26.05 -11.37 -25.43
C VAL A 355 26.18 -12.78 -24.86
N GLN A 356 25.08 -13.54 -24.79
CA GLN A 356 25.07 -14.95 -24.39
C GLN A 356 24.07 -15.72 -25.25
N GLN A 357 24.38 -16.99 -25.55
CA GLN A 357 23.50 -17.91 -26.27
C GLN A 357 23.46 -19.25 -25.54
N TYR A 358 22.26 -19.72 -25.23
CA TYR A 358 21.96 -21.04 -24.69
C TYR A 358 21.16 -21.84 -25.73
N THR A 359 21.42 -23.15 -25.82
CA THR A 359 20.93 -24.05 -26.88
C THR A 359 20.49 -25.43 -26.39
N GLU A 360 20.39 -25.61 -25.07
CA GLU A 360 20.14 -26.91 -24.43
C GLU A 360 18.64 -27.27 -24.38
N HIS A 361 17.75 -26.33 -24.67
CA HIS A 361 16.33 -26.62 -24.84
C HIS A 361 16.08 -27.39 -26.14
N LEU A 362 15.21 -28.39 -26.09
CA LEU A 362 14.82 -29.23 -27.24
C LEU A 362 13.53 -28.76 -27.96
N ALA A 363 12.97 -27.63 -27.54
CA ALA A 363 11.71 -27.07 -28.04
C ALA A 363 11.66 -25.55 -27.82
N ALA A 364 10.66 -24.90 -28.42
CA ALA A 364 10.41 -23.46 -28.34
C ALA A 364 10.54 -22.88 -26.92
N VAL A 365 11.26 -21.76 -26.78
CA VAL A 365 11.46 -21.09 -25.50
C VAL A 365 10.56 -19.85 -25.40
N LYS A 366 9.36 -20.04 -24.84
CA LYS A 366 8.43 -18.94 -24.54
C LYS A 366 8.59 -18.44 -23.11
N ALA A 367 8.61 -19.37 -22.16
CA ALA A 367 8.54 -19.06 -20.75
C ALA A 367 9.91 -18.55 -20.28
N ILE A 368 9.99 -17.28 -19.88
CA ILE A 368 11.23 -16.61 -19.47
C ILE A 368 10.95 -15.76 -18.24
N ALA A 369 11.72 -15.94 -17.17
CA ALA A 369 11.60 -15.16 -15.94
C ALA A 369 12.96 -14.95 -15.25
N TRP A 370 13.36 -13.68 -15.13
CA TRP A 370 14.50 -13.26 -14.31
C TRP A 370 14.12 -13.21 -12.83
N SER A 371 15.04 -13.61 -11.95
CA SER A 371 14.79 -13.58 -10.50
C SER A 371 14.92 -12.15 -9.94
N PRO A 372 13.91 -11.63 -9.21
CA PRO A 372 14.05 -10.37 -8.46
C PRO A 372 14.86 -10.54 -7.17
N HIS A 373 15.33 -11.75 -6.85
CA HIS A 373 16.02 -12.08 -5.61
C HIS A 373 17.50 -12.41 -5.76
N GLN A 374 17.96 -12.66 -6.99
CA GLN A 374 19.33 -13.06 -7.32
C GLN A 374 19.69 -12.43 -8.66
N HIS A 375 20.48 -11.36 -8.63
CA HIS A 375 20.97 -10.67 -9.83
C HIS A 375 21.69 -11.67 -10.76
N GLY A 376 21.35 -11.63 -12.05
CA GLY A 376 21.84 -12.56 -13.06
C GLY A 376 21.31 -14.01 -12.98
N LEU A 377 20.31 -14.31 -12.13
CA LEU A 377 19.60 -15.59 -12.19
C LEU A 377 18.44 -15.53 -13.19
N LEU A 378 18.59 -16.25 -14.30
CA LEU A 378 17.57 -16.40 -15.34
C LEU A 378 16.94 -17.80 -15.27
N ALA A 379 15.62 -17.89 -15.37
CA ALA A 379 14.89 -19.14 -15.55
C ALA A 379 14.17 -19.17 -16.91
N SER A 380 14.21 -20.31 -17.61
CA SER A 380 13.52 -20.50 -18.89
C SER A 380 12.84 -21.87 -18.97
N GLY A 381 11.69 -21.92 -19.64
CA GLY A 381 10.86 -23.12 -19.79
C GLY A 381 10.71 -23.52 -21.25
N GLY A 382 10.98 -24.80 -21.55
CA GLY A 382 10.89 -25.35 -22.90
C GLY A 382 9.50 -25.89 -23.28
N GLY A 383 9.21 -25.80 -24.58
CA GLY A 383 8.00 -26.32 -25.21
C GLY A 383 7.84 -27.85 -25.13
N THR A 384 6.82 -28.38 -25.81
CA THR A 384 6.28 -29.75 -25.63
C THR A 384 7.30 -30.90 -25.72
N ALA A 385 8.36 -30.76 -26.52
CA ALA A 385 9.41 -31.79 -26.66
C ALA A 385 10.55 -31.67 -25.64
N ASP A 386 10.71 -30.53 -24.96
CA ASP A 386 11.74 -30.30 -23.94
C ASP A 386 11.19 -30.44 -22.51
N ARG A 387 10.02 -29.82 -22.23
CA ARG A 387 9.30 -29.86 -20.95
C ARG A 387 10.07 -29.40 -19.70
N CYS A 388 11.31 -28.95 -19.86
CA CYS A 388 12.20 -28.63 -18.76
C CYS A 388 12.11 -27.15 -18.38
N ILE A 389 12.17 -26.89 -17.08
CA ILE A 389 12.59 -25.58 -16.55
C ILE A 389 14.11 -25.65 -16.34
N ARG A 390 14.84 -24.71 -16.93
CA ARG A 390 16.30 -24.56 -16.84
C ARG A 390 16.63 -23.25 -16.15
N PHE A 391 17.69 -23.26 -15.36
CA PHE A 391 18.21 -22.08 -14.65
C PHE A 391 19.62 -21.76 -15.13
N TRP A 392 19.95 -20.49 -15.22
CA TRP A 392 21.21 -19.98 -15.77
C TRP A 392 21.76 -18.87 -14.89
N ASN A 393 23.08 -18.84 -14.72
CA ASN A 393 23.79 -17.71 -14.14
C ASN A 393 24.37 -16.87 -15.28
N THR A 394 23.79 -15.70 -15.54
CA THR A 394 24.23 -14.80 -16.61
C THR A 394 25.43 -13.93 -16.20
N LEU A 395 25.93 -14.02 -14.97
CA LEU A 395 27.19 -13.40 -14.55
C LEU A 395 28.39 -14.31 -14.85
N THR A 396 28.21 -15.63 -14.68
CA THR A 396 29.24 -16.65 -15.00
C THR A 396 29.04 -17.32 -16.36
N CYS A 397 27.94 -17.02 -17.06
CA CYS A 397 27.50 -17.65 -18.31
C CYS A 397 27.29 -19.18 -18.20
N GLN A 398 26.97 -19.70 -17.01
CA GLN A 398 26.87 -21.14 -16.76
C GLN A 398 25.42 -21.63 -16.59
N PRO A 399 25.08 -22.83 -17.13
CA PRO A 399 23.85 -23.52 -16.75
C PRO A 399 23.93 -23.97 -15.28
N LEU A 400 22.79 -23.89 -14.59
CA LEU A 400 22.61 -24.32 -13.20
C LEU A 400 21.79 -25.62 -13.15
N GLN A 401 20.60 -25.57 -12.56
CA GLN A 401 19.72 -26.72 -12.41
C GLN A 401 18.77 -26.88 -13.59
N CYS A 402 18.22 -28.09 -13.75
CA CYS A 402 17.21 -28.44 -14.75
C CYS A 402 16.17 -29.39 -14.13
N VAL A 403 14.88 -29.22 -14.45
CA VAL A 403 13.79 -30.10 -13.99
C VAL A 403 12.78 -30.35 -15.12
N ASP A 404 12.60 -31.62 -15.52
CA ASP A 404 11.52 -32.05 -16.42
C ASP A 404 10.19 -32.01 -15.66
N THR A 405 9.25 -31.21 -16.16
CA THR A 405 7.93 -31.01 -15.53
C THR A 405 6.86 -31.99 -16.04
N GLY A 406 7.21 -32.82 -17.04
CA GLY A 406 6.29 -33.78 -17.65
C GLY A 406 5.16 -33.16 -18.47
N SER A 407 5.26 -31.88 -18.83
CA SER A 407 4.27 -31.07 -19.54
C SER A 407 4.97 -30.00 -20.38
N GLN A 408 4.32 -29.41 -21.38
CA GLN A 408 4.82 -28.18 -22.03
C GLN A 408 4.92 -27.08 -20.96
N VAL A 409 6.05 -26.36 -20.87
CA VAL A 409 6.12 -25.16 -20.02
C VAL A 409 5.64 -23.96 -20.83
N CYS A 410 4.61 -23.26 -20.33
CA CYS A 410 3.96 -22.16 -21.06
C CYS A 410 4.43 -20.80 -20.57
N ASN A 411 4.41 -20.56 -19.25
CA ASN A 411 4.96 -19.35 -18.65
C ASN A 411 5.73 -19.67 -17.37
N LEU A 412 6.56 -18.70 -16.96
CA LEU A 412 7.27 -18.66 -15.69
C LEU A 412 7.04 -17.30 -15.04
N ALA A 413 6.87 -17.26 -13.72
CA ALA A 413 6.91 -16.03 -12.94
C ALA A 413 7.54 -16.31 -11.56
N TRP A 414 8.53 -15.51 -11.17
CA TRP A 414 9.02 -15.50 -9.80
C TRP A 414 8.04 -14.77 -8.89
N SER A 415 7.98 -15.14 -7.61
CA SER A 415 7.36 -14.28 -6.60
C SER A 415 8.10 -12.95 -6.49
N LYS A 416 7.41 -11.90 -6.02
CA LYS A 416 8.06 -10.67 -5.55
C LYS A 416 8.60 -10.79 -4.10
N HIS A 417 8.20 -11.82 -3.36
CA HIS A 417 8.37 -11.91 -1.89
C HIS A 417 9.19 -13.09 -1.38
N ALA A 418 9.50 -14.07 -2.23
CA ALA A 418 10.12 -15.32 -1.83
C ALA A 418 10.86 -15.98 -3.00
N ASN A 419 11.91 -16.77 -2.69
CA ASN A 419 12.57 -17.66 -3.66
C ASN A 419 11.66 -18.86 -4.06
N GLU A 420 10.50 -18.55 -4.62
CA GLU A 420 9.49 -19.46 -5.13
C GLU A 420 9.11 -19.02 -6.56
N LEU A 421 8.96 -20.00 -7.45
CA LEU A 421 8.73 -19.84 -8.89
C LEU A 421 7.42 -20.52 -9.26
N VAL A 422 6.54 -19.83 -9.98
CA VAL A 422 5.34 -20.40 -10.61
C VAL A 422 5.66 -20.79 -12.04
N SER A 423 5.14 -21.94 -12.48
CA SER A 423 5.09 -22.35 -13.88
C SER A 423 3.68 -22.78 -14.30
N THR A 424 3.22 -22.29 -15.44
CA THR A 424 1.98 -22.79 -16.07
C THR A 424 2.29 -23.80 -17.16
N HIS A 425 1.38 -24.76 -17.37
CA HIS A 425 1.62 -25.89 -18.25
C HIS A 425 0.50 -26.19 -19.24
N GLY A 426 0.91 -26.63 -20.43
CA GLY A 426 0.05 -27.15 -21.48
C GLY A 426 0.31 -28.63 -21.77
N TYR A 427 -0.71 -29.30 -22.32
CA TYR A 427 -0.74 -30.70 -22.75
C TYR A 427 -0.41 -31.73 -21.66
N SER A 428 -1.09 -32.88 -21.67
CA SER A 428 -0.99 -33.97 -20.69
C SER A 428 -1.46 -33.66 -19.25
N GLN A 429 -1.23 -32.46 -18.70
CA GLN A 429 -1.55 -32.17 -17.28
C GLN A 429 -2.25 -30.84 -16.98
N ASN A 430 -2.25 -29.84 -17.89
CA ASN A 430 -2.97 -28.55 -17.77
C ASN A 430 -2.90 -27.91 -16.36
N GLN A 431 -1.70 -27.93 -15.78
CA GLN A 431 -1.46 -27.67 -14.35
C GLN A 431 -0.72 -26.35 -14.11
N ILE A 432 -0.83 -25.84 -12.90
CA ILE A 432 -0.02 -24.71 -12.40
C ILE A 432 0.81 -25.26 -11.24
N LEU A 433 2.13 -25.14 -11.32
CA LEU A 433 3.05 -25.66 -10.31
C LEU A 433 3.80 -24.51 -9.62
N VAL A 434 3.99 -24.66 -8.30
CA VAL A 434 4.75 -23.73 -7.47
C VAL A 434 6.00 -24.46 -6.99
N TRP A 435 7.19 -23.92 -7.23
CA TRP A 435 8.48 -24.53 -6.94
C TRP A 435 9.28 -23.69 -5.95
N LYS A 436 9.98 -24.31 -5.01
CA LYS A 436 10.90 -23.61 -4.10
C LYS A 436 12.33 -23.65 -4.60
N TYR A 437 12.89 -22.50 -4.99
CA TYR A 437 14.28 -22.36 -5.39
C TYR A 437 15.22 -22.22 -4.17
N PRO A 438 16.49 -22.71 -4.21
CA PRO A 438 17.14 -23.56 -5.21
C PRO A 438 16.89 -25.07 -4.99
N SER A 439 15.88 -25.44 -4.20
CA SER A 439 15.60 -26.85 -3.88
C SER A 439 14.85 -27.60 -4.98
N LEU A 440 14.18 -26.88 -5.89
CA LEU A 440 13.22 -27.35 -6.89
C LEU A 440 12.15 -28.31 -6.33
N VAL A 441 11.85 -28.20 -5.04
CA VAL A 441 10.74 -28.92 -4.40
C VAL A 441 9.42 -28.24 -4.77
N GLN A 442 8.48 -29.02 -5.31
CA GLN A 442 7.13 -28.56 -5.59
C GLN A 442 6.39 -28.25 -4.28
N VAL A 443 6.00 -26.99 -4.08
CA VAL A 443 5.25 -26.48 -2.92
C VAL A 443 3.76 -26.76 -3.10
N ALA A 444 3.22 -26.53 -4.30
CA ALA A 444 1.83 -26.78 -4.64
C ALA A 444 1.65 -27.18 -6.11
N LYS A 445 0.53 -27.86 -6.37
CA LYS A 445 -0.05 -28.11 -7.70
C LYS A 445 -1.49 -27.61 -7.66
N LEU A 446 -1.82 -26.67 -8.55
CA LEU A 446 -3.15 -26.13 -8.74
C LEU A 446 -3.71 -26.65 -10.06
N THR A 447 -5.02 -26.90 -10.07
CA THR A 447 -5.73 -27.56 -11.17
C THR A 447 -7.15 -27.00 -11.24
N GLY A 448 -7.67 -26.77 -12.44
CA GLY A 448 -9.04 -26.27 -12.62
C GLY A 448 -9.38 -25.91 -14.05
N HIS A 449 -8.39 -25.48 -14.85
CA HIS A 449 -8.55 -25.31 -16.28
C HIS A 449 -8.72 -26.66 -16.99
N SER A 450 -9.61 -26.71 -17.98
CA SER A 450 -9.84 -27.89 -18.81
C SER A 450 -8.83 -27.99 -19.96
N TYR A 451 -8.34 -26.85 -20.46
CA TYR A 451 -7.41 -26.73 -21.59
C TYR A 451 -6.03 -26.19 -21.14
N ARG A 452 -5.14 -25.92 -22.10
CA ARG A 452 -3.74 -25.54 -21.85
C ARG A 452 -3.65 -24.20 -21.14
N VAL A 453 -2.86 -24.10 -20.07
CA VAL A 453 -2.69 -22.86 -19.29
C VAL A 453 -1.62 -21.97 -19.94
N LEU A 454 -2.00 -21.35 -21.07
CA LEU A 454 -1.11 -20.61 -21.96
C LEU A 454 -0.73 -19.21 -21.47
N TYR A 455 -1.48 -18.63 -20.53
CA TYR A 455 -1.29 -17.26 -20.06
C TYR A 455 -1.11 -17.18 -18.55
N LEU A 456 -0.25 -16.26 -18.09
CA LEU A 456 0.09 -16.02 -16.70
C LEU A 456 0.44 -14.54 -16.51
N ALA A 457 -0.23 -13.88 -15.57
CA ALA A 457 0.22 -12.60 -15.01
C ALA A 457 0.17 -12.65 -13.48
N MET A 458 0.94 -11.78 -12.82
CA MET A 458 1.03 -11.66 -11.37
C MET A 458 0.49 -10.29 -10.96
N SER A 459 -0.25 -10.22 -9.85
CA SER A 459 -0.80 -8.96 -9.33
C SER A 459 0.30 -7.95 -8.97
N PRO A 460 -0.01 -6.64 -8.93
CA PRO A 460 0.93 -5.61 -8.53
C PRO A 460 1.50 -5.85 -7.13
N ASP A 461 0.68 -6.34 -6.19
CA ASP A 461 1.11 -6.71 -4.84
C ASP A 461 2.06 -7.93 -4.78
N GLY A 462 2.13 -8.76 -5.82
CA GLY A 462 2.95 -9.98 -5.87
C GLY A 462 2.44 -11.17 -5.04
N GLU A 463 1.20 -11.14 -4.53
CA GLU A 463 0.58 -12.24 -3.78
C GLU A 463 -0.27 -13.19 -4.64
N ALA A 464 -1.02 -12.62 -5.60
CA ALA A 464 -1.90 -13.35 -6.49
C ALA A 464 -1.30 -13.56 -7.89
N ILE A 465 -1.82 -14.57 -8.59
CA ILE A 465 -1.62 -14.75 -10.02
C ILE A 465 -2.97 -14.91 -10.71
N VAL A 466 -3.05 -14.48 -11.97
CA VAL A 466 -4.13 -14.84 -12.89
C VAL A 466 -3.57 -15.76 -13.97
N THR A 467 -4.32 -16.81 -14.30
CA THR A 467 -3.98 -17.74 -15.37
C THR A 467 -5.09 -17.78 -16.40
N GLY A 468 -4.72 -17.75 -17.67
CA GLY A 468 -5.64 -17.92 -18.81
C GLY A 468 -5.34 -19.20 -19.57
N ALA A 469 -6.39 -19.81 -20.11
CA ALA A 469 -6.29 -21.03 -20.89
C ALA A 469 -7.27 -21.01 -22.08
N GLY A 470 -7.03 -21.90 -23.06
CA GLY A 470 -7.97 -22.18 -24.15
C GLY A 470 -9.28 -22.87 -23.72
N ASP A 471 -9.68 -22.74 -22.45
CA ASP A 471 -11.03 -23.07 -21.95
C ASP A 471 -11.89 -21.82 -21.78
N GLU A 472 -11.46 -20.70 -22.39
CA GLU A 472 -12.10 -19.38 -22.35
C GLU A 472 -12.36 -18.86 -20.92
N THR A 473 -11.52 -19.26 -19.95
CA THR A 473 -11.56 -18.73 -18.58
C THR A 473 -10.24 -18.08 -18.15
N LEU A 474 -10.36 -17.00 -17.37
CA LEU A 474 -9.30 -16.44 -16.53
C LEU A 474 -9.57 -16.85 -15.09
N ARG A 475 -8.55 -17.36 -14.38
CA ARG A 475 -8.68 -17.87 -13.01
C ARG A 475 -7.64 -17.23 -12.11
N PHE A 476 -8.09 -16.73 -10.96
CA PHE A 476 -7.27 -15.97 -10.01
C PHE A 476 -6.95 -16.82 -8.78
N TRP A 477 -5.68 -16.86 -8.40
CA TRP A 477 -5.17 -17.74 -7.36
C TRP A 477 -4.29 -16.93 -6.38
N ASN A 478 -4.55 -17.02 -5.08
CA ASN A 478 -3.62 -16.52 -4.06
C ASN A 478 -2.53 -17.60 -3.88
N VAL A 479 -1.29 -17.30 -4.30
CA VAL A 479 -0.21 -18.29 -4.49
C VAL A 479 1.06 -17.92 -3.75
N PHE A 480 1.33 -16.64 -3.59
CA PHE A 480 2.39 -16.11 -2.74
C PHE A 480 1.78 -15.41 -1.52
N SER A 481 2.60 -15.10 -0.53
CA SER A 481 2.20 -14.35 0.66
C SER A 481 3.43 -13.63 1.20
N LYS A 482 3.29 -12.41 1.70
CA LYS A 482 4.31 -11.68 2.48
C LYS A 482 4.81 -12.59 3.61
N THR A 483 5.93 -13.26 3.38
CA THR A 483 6.43 -14.30 4.27
C THR A 483 7.20 -13.65 5.41
N ARG A 484 6.47 -13.31 6.49
CA ARG A 484 6.99 -12.68 7.71
C ARG A 484 8.27 -13.36 8.20
N SER A 485 9.42 -12.77 7.87
CA SER A 485 10.74 -13.28 8.18
C SER A 485 11.13 -12.87 9.59
N ASN A 486 10.54 -13.52 10.60
CA ASN A 486 10.93 -13.39 12.01
C ASN A 486 12.34 -13.97 12.25
N LYS A 487 13.36 -13.26 11.77
CA LYS A 487 14.77 -13.44 12.05
C LYS A 487 15.31 -12.13 12.62
N VAL A 488 15.32 -12.04 13.94
CA VAL A 488 16.15 -11.07 14.66
C VAL A 488 17.60 -11.40 14.33
N TRP A 489 18.27 -10.52 13.58
CA TRP A 489 19.71 -10.56 13.44
C TRP A 489 20.32 -9.80 14.61
N ILE A 490 20.86 -10.53 15.59
CA ILE A 490 21.76 -9.94 16.57
C ILE A 490 23.10 -9.75 15.85
N HIS A 491 23.36 -8.55 15.36
CA HIS A 491 24.70 -8.14 14.96
C HIS A 491 25.29 -7.25 16.05
N THR A 492 26.31 -7.76 16.72
CA THR A 492 27.21 -6.98 17.57
C THR A 492 27.96 -5.97 16.71
N SER A 493 28.00 -4.72 17.18
CA SER A 493 28.82 -3.65 16.60
C SER A 493 30.30 -3.88 16.93
N ASP A 494 31.16 -3.87 15.92
CA ASP A 494 32.61 -3.71 16.05
C ASP A 494 33.15 -2.91 14.84
N GLU A 495 34.36 -2.37 15.00
CA GLU A 495 34.90 -1.26 14.20
C GLU A 495 35.27 -1.60 12.74
N CYS A 496 35.19 -0.60 11.85
CA CYS A 496 36.36 -0.21 11.06
C CYS A 496 36.29 1.25 10.57
N SER A 497 37.42 1.96 10.60
CA SER A 497 37.55 3.35 10.14
C SER A 497 38.70 3.51 9.14
N ARG A 498 38.48 4.33 8.09
CA ARG A 498 39.45 4.99 7.18
C ARG A 498 38.65 5.78 6.12
N SER A 499 38.59 7.11 6.14
CA SER A 499 39.65 8.11 5.87
C SER A 499 40.02 8.24 4.38
N ALA A 500 39.53 9.30 3.73
CA ALA A 500 40.08 9.86 2.50
C ALA A 500 39.91 11.39 2.55
N THR A 501 41.02 12.12 2.63
CA THR A 501 41.08 13.59 2.70
C THR A 501 41.67 14.16 1.41
N MET A 502 41.20 15.32 0.96
CA MET A 502 41.99 16.20 0.09
C MET A 502 41.61 17.66 0.31
N GLU A 503 42.56 18.58 0.12
CA GLU A 503 42.54 19.91 0.73
C GLU A 503 42.31 21.08 -0.26
N THR A 504 42.06 22.22 0.37
CA THR A 504 41.83 23.60 -0.13
C THR A 504 42.71 24.11 -1.29
N CYS A 505 42.18 25.12 -1.99
CA CYS A 505 42.97 26.23 -2.52
C CYS A 505 42.16 27.56 -2.46
N THR A 506 42.82 28.72 -2.40
CA THR A 506 42.25 29.99 -1.86
C THR A 506 42.03 31.14 -2.87
N ALA A 507 41.32 32.18 -2.41
CA ALA A 507 40.67 33.25 -3.17
C ALA A 507 41.57 34.37 -3.75
N LEU A 508 40.98 35.21 -4.62
CA LEU A 508 41.42 36.56 -5.00
C LEU A 508 40.18 37.43 -5.38
N VAL A 509 40.28 38.77 -5.36
CA VAL A 509 39.15 39.68 -5.04
C VAL A 509 39.03 40.91 -5.97
N LEU A 510 37.78 41.29 -6.35
CA LEU A 510 37.29 42.53 -7.02
C LEU A 510 37.91 42.91 -8.40
N LEU A 511 37.17 43.35 -9.44
CA LEU A 511 36.24 44.49 -9.51
C LEU A 511 35.27 44.41 -10.72
N VAL A 512 34.11 45.07 -10.59
CA VAL A 512 33.22 45.63 -11.65
C VAL A 512 32.70 44.71 -12.77
N LEU A 513 31.37 44.49 -12.76
CA LEU A 513 30.51 44.94 -13.87
C LEU A 513 29.04 45.04 -13.41
N LEU A 514 28.57 46.27 -13.16
CA LEU A 514 27.14 46.56 -13.01
C LEU A 514 26.49 46.63 -14.40
N GLY A 515 25.94 45.50 -14.85
CA GLY A 515 25.12 45.42 -16.06
C GLY A 515 23.70 45.94 -15.80
N ALA A 516 23.52 47.27 -15.74
CA ALA A 516 22.25 47.88 -15.43
C ALA A 516 21.18 47.66 -16.52
N ALA A 517 20.31 46.67 -16.32
CA ALA A 517 19.06 46.53 -17.07
C ALA A 517 18.06 47.60 -16.60
N GLN A 518 18.04 48.76 -17.28
CA GLN A 518 17.10 49.83 -16.99
C GLN A 518 15.66 49.39 -17.28
N GLY A 519 14.79 49.31 -16.26
CA GLY A 519 13.34 49.14 -16.47
C GLY A 519 12.55 48.46 -15.35
N GLN A 520 13.17 47.63 -14.51
CA GLN A 520 12.47 47.05 -13.35
C GLN A 520 12.50 47.98 -12.14
N SER A 521 11.36 48.08 -11.45
CA SER A 521 11.32 48.69 -10.11
C SER A 521 11.94 47.72 -9.11
N ILE A 522 12.85 48.22 -8.28
CA ILE A 522 13.43 47.45 -7.15
C ILE A 522 12.47 47.36 -5.96
N TYR A 523 11.32 48.02 -6.03
CA TYR A 523 10.28 48.08 -4.99
C TYR A 523 8.90 48.00 -5.63
N GLU A 524 8.04 47.13 -5.13
CA GLU A 524 6.67 46.92 -5.62
C GLU A 524 5.72 46.72 -4.46
N VAL A 525 4.65 47.51 -4.39
CA VAL A 525 3.55 47.30 -3.43
C VAL A 525 2.62 46.27 -4.04
N THR A 526 2.60 45.07 -3.48
CA THR A 526 1.82 43.92 -3.97
C THR A 526 0.43 43.85 -3.36
N GLY A 527 0.19 44.57 -2.25
CA GLY A 527 -1.14 44.82 -1.69
C GLY A 527 -1.17 46.11 -0.87
N ASP A 528 -2.26 46.87 -0.95
CA ASP A 528 -2.48 48.10 -0.19
C ASP A 528 -3.91 48.10 0.36
N TRP A 529 -4.03 48.26 1.68
CA TRP A 529 -5.28 48.29 2.44
C TRP A 529 -5.48 49.66 3.15
N GLY A 530 -4.59 50.63 2.92
CA GLY A 530 -4.67 52.00 3.42
C GLY A 530 -3.93 52.24 4.72
N ASP A 531 -4.24 51.46 5.77
CA ASP A 531 -3.51 51.43 7.04
C ASP A 531 -2.41 50.36 7.06
N ARG A 532 -2.52 49.32 6.23
CA ARG A 532 -1.53 48.25 6.02
C ARG A 532 -1.15 48.15 4.54
N PHE A 533 0.12 47.84 4.24
CA PHE A 533 0.53 47.44 2.89
C PHE A 533 1.55 46.30 2.90
N GLN A 534 1.57 45.52 1.83
CA GLN A 534 2.55 44.46 1.55
C GLN A 534 3.42 44.92 0.39
N ALA A 535 4.74 44.75 0.51
CA ALA A 535 5.67 45.13 -0.54
C ALA A 535 6.85 44.15 -0.67
N ASN A 536 7.35 44.07 -1.91
CA ASN A 536 8.54 43.32 -2.29
C ASN A 536 9.68 44.28 -2.62
N VAL A 537 10.89 43.95 -2.15
CA VAL A 537 12.14 44.58 -2.60
C VAL A 537 12.97 43.56 -3.40
N TYR A 538 13.31 43.91 -4.64
CA TYR A 538 14.03 43.03 -5.57
C TYR A 538 15.50 43.45 -5.71
N ILE A 539 16.43 42.56 -5.34
CA ILE A 539 17.84 42.87 -5.10
C ILE A 539 18.72 42.07 -6.07
N PRO A 540 19.46 42.70 -7.01
CA PRO A 540 20.34 41.99 -7.94
C PRO A 540 21.65 41.54 -7.27
N VAL A 541 21.69 40.28 -6.82
CA VAL A 541 22.85 39.63 -6.19
C VAL A 541 23.81 39.15 -7.28
N ALA A 542 24.75 40.00 -7.69
CA ALA A 542 25.65 39.73 -8.81
C ALA A 542 26.64 38.57 -8.61
N GLN A 543 26.96 38.21 -7.36
CA GLN A 543 27.79 37.06 -6.98
C GLN A 543 27.27 36.48 -5.66
N ALA A 544 27.37 35.17 -5.47
CA ALA A 544 26.80 34.49 -4.30
C ALA A 544 27.45 34.96 -3.00
N VAL A 545 26.63 35.41 -2.05
CA VAL A 545 27.07 35.87 -0.72
C VAL A 545 27.17 34.67 0.21
N ASN A 546 28.34 34.50 0.82
CA ASN A 546 28.65 33.37 1.71
C ASN A 546 29.06 33.92 3.08
N GLY A 547 28.36 33.49 4.14
CA GLY A 547 28.61 33.97 5.51
C GLY A 547 27.70 35.13 5.94
N GLY A 548 26.49 35.17 5.39
CA GLY A 548 25.45 36.12 5.79
C GLY A 548 25.38 37.41 4.99
N TRP A 549 24.34 38.21 5.25
CA TRP A 549 24.08 39.49 4.60
C TRP A 549 23.35 40.44 5.56
N THR A 550 23.49 41.74 5.37
CA THR A 550 22.74 42.75 6.11
C THR A 550 21.98 43.68 5.17
N ALA A 551 20.90 44.27 5.66
CA ALA A 551 20.14 45.26 4.91
C ALA A 551 19.57 46.33 5.85
N THR A 552 19.19 47.48 5.32
CA THR A 552 18.49 48.52 6.08
C THR A 552 17.31 49.04 5.27
N LEU A 553 16.09 48.96 5.80
CA LEU A 553 14.90 49.60 5.23
C LEU A 553 14.70 50.97 5.90
N LYS A 554 14.30 51.99 5.14
CA LYS A 554 13.91 53.30 5.67
C LYS A 554 12.61 53.81 5.06
N PHE A 555 11.67 54.18 5.91
CA PHE A 555 10.34 54.71 5.56
C PHE A 555 10.26 56.23 5.80
N ASP A 556 9.28 56.90 5.18
CA ASP A 556 9.01 58.33 5.39
C ASP A 556 8.30 58.66 6.72
N LYS A 557 7.75 57.64 7.38
CA LYS A 557 6.97 57.69 8.63
C LYS A 557 7.22 56.42 9.45
N ALA A 558 6.84 56.45 10.72
CA ALA A 558 6.84 55.28 11.58
C ALA A 558 5.94 54.18 11.01
N VAL A 559 6.45 52.95 11.00
CA VAL A 559 5.70 51.73 10.63
C VAL A 559 5.95 50.64 11.68
N ASP A 560 5.06 49.66 11.75
CA ASP A 560 5.30 48.37 12.39
C ASP A 560 5.55 47.33 11.28
N LEU A 561 6.64 46.57 11.36
CA LEU A 561 7.23 45.85 10.22
C LEU A 561 7.27 44.33 10.44
N GLU A 562 6.47 43.61 9.66
CA GLU A 562 6.45 42.15 9.58
C GLU A 562 7.35 41.67 8.42
N ILE A 563 8.35 40.82 8.71
CA ILE A 563 9.31 40.34 7.70
C ILE A 563 9.77 38.91 8.00
N TRP A 564 9.81 38.03 6.99
CA TRP A 564 9.93 36.58 7.19
C TRP A 564 11.30 35.97 6.82
N LEU A 565 12.06 36.63 5.95
CA LEU A 565 13.37 36.13 5.47
C LEU A 565 14.57 36.81 6.14
N ALA A 566 14.33 37.66 7.15
CA ALA A 566 15.34 38.45 7.83
C ALA A 566 15.05 38.56 9.33
N GLU A 567 16.09 38.67 10.16
CA GLU A 567 15.94 39.05 11.57
C GLU A 567 16.09 40.58 11.68
N VAL A 568 15.12 41.25 12.31
CA VAL A 568 15.23 42.67 12.68
C VAL A 568 16.20 42.79 13.86
N THR A 569 17.32 43.47 13.64
CA THR A 569 18.43 43.58 14.60
C THR A 569 18.46 44.90 15.37
N ASP A 570 17.95 45.97 14.78
CA ASP A 570 17.83 47.29 15.39
C ASP A 570 16.66 48.06 14.75
N ILE A 571 16.00 48.92 15.54
CA ILE A 571 14.87 49.78 15.11
C ILE A 571 15.17 51.20 15.56
N ARG A 572 15.28 52.12 14.61
CA ARG A 572 15.90 53.44 14.80
C ARG A 572 15.08 54.57 14.17
N GLU A 573 15.44 55.80 14.55
CA GLU A 573 14.82 57.05 14.10
C GLU A 573 13.28 57.10 14.29
N GLY A 574 12.76 56.48 15.35
CA GLY A 574 11.34 56.47 15.69
C GLY A 574 10.53 55.58 14.75
N ASP A 575 10.91 54.30 14.71
CA ASP A 575 10.27 53.23 13.93
C ASP A 575 10.20 53.53 12.42
N THR A 576 11.14 54.34 11.92
CA THR A 576 11.30 54.68 10.50
C THR A 576 12.44 53.92 9.83
N VAL A 577 13.42 53.42 10.59
CA VAL A 577 14.61 52.72 10.10
C VAL A 577 14.73 51.35 10.75
N PHE A 578 14.89 50.30 9.93
CA PHE A 578 14.98 48.91 10.37
C PHE A 578 16.25 48.28 9.83
N ASP A 579 17.15 47.86 10.71
CA ASP A 579 18.37 47.15 10.34
C ASP A 579 18.15 45.65 10.43
N LEU A 580 18.43 44.96 9.34
CA LEU A 580 18.13 43.56 9.09
C LEU A 580 19.43 42.76 8.89
N LYS A 581 19.39 41.49 9.26
CA LYS A 581 20.41 40.50 8.86
C LYS A 581 19.75 39.23 8.30
N ASP A 582 20.57 38.41 7.67
CA ASP A 582 20.25 37.04 7.31
C ASP A 582 19.79 36.22 8.52
N MET A 583 18.75 35.41 8.32
CA MET A 583 18.37 34.40 9.30
C MET A 583 19.45 33.32 9.30
N GLY A 584 19.79 32.75 10.46
CA GLY A 584 20.93 31.81 10.58
C GLY A 584 20.87 30.52 9.73
N TRP A 585 19.76 30.29 9.01
CA TRP A 585 19.55 29.21 8.04
C TRP A 585 19.64 29.65 6.56
N ASN A 586 19.71 30.96 6.24
CA ASN A 586 19.80 31.49 4.87
C ASN A 586 21.13 32.23 4.53
N GLY A 587 22.17 32.08 5.38
CA GLY A 587 23.51 32.69 5.20
C GLY A 587 24.35 32.23 3.98
N HIS A 588 23.75 31.52 3.02
CA HIS A 588 24.24 31.33 1.66
C HIS A 588 23.18 31.85 0.68
N LEU A 589 23.44 33.03 0.10
CA LEU A 589 22.54 33.66 -0.87
C LEU A 589 23.13 33.50 -2.28
N PRO A 590 22.52 32.71 -3.19
CA PRO A 590 23.07 32.47 -4.52
C PRO A 590 23.05 33.72 -5.42
N ALA A 591 23.83 33.70 -6.50
CA ALA A 591 23.80 34.78 -7.49
C ALA A 591 22.48 34.73 -8.29
N GLY A 592 21.79 35.86 -8.39
CA GLY A 592 20.44 35.96 -8.97
C GLY A 592 19.72 37.24 -8.52
N THR A 593 18.40 37.25 -8.59
CA THR A 593 17.58 38.27 -7.91
C THR A 593 17.12 37.69 -6.57
N PHE A 594 17.44 38.37 -5.47
CA PHE A 594 16.89 38.06 -4.15
C PHE A 594 15.64 38.94 -3.93
N GLU A 595 14.55 38.31 -3.50
CA GLU A 595 13.30 38.97 -3.17
C GLU A 595 13.14 39.05 -1.65
N LEU A 596 12.89 40.26 -1.14
CA LEU A 596 12.69 40.54 0.26
C LEU A 596 11.29 41.13 0.46
N SER A 597 10.32 40.25 0.74
CA SER A 597 8.93 40.60 1.02
C SER A 597 8.74 41.01 2.49
N PHE A 598 7.95 42.06 2.71
CA PHE A 598 7.52 42.50 4.04
C PHE A 598 6.09 43.05 4.03
N ILE A 599 5.49 43.15 5.21
CA ILE A 599 4.28 43.93 5.47
C ILE A 599 4.63 45.09 6.40
N ALA A 600 4.04 46.25 6.14
CA ALA A 600 4.17 47.43 6.97
C ALA A 600 2.77 47.93 7.40
N ASN A 601 2.54 47.94 8.71
CA ASN A 601 1.36 48.49 9.37
C ASN A 601 1.64 49.97 9.71
N THR A 602 0.69 50.87 9.47
CA THR A 602 0.89 52.33 9.55
C THR A 602 -0.28 53.04 10.21
N GLN A 603 -0.03 53.98 11.13
CA GLN A 603 -1.11 54.73 11.79
C GLN A 603 -1.57 55.92 10.93
N GLY A 604 -2.39 55.64 9.92
CA GLY A 604 -3.08 56.65 9.12
C GLY A 604 -2.90 56.45 7.62
N ALA A 605 -2.37 57.47 6.93
CA ALA A 605 -2.14 57.40 5.49
C ALA A 605 -0.78 56.75 5.18
N ALA A 606 -0.81 55.66 4.40
CA ALA A 606 0.30 54.83 3.95
C ALA A 606 1.71 55.49 3.93
N ALA A 607 2.67 54.80 4.54
CA ALA A 607 4.08 55.16 4.50
C ALA A 607 4.73 54.73 3.16
N ASN A 608 5.83 55.39 2.80
CA ASN A 608 6.61 55.10 1.60
C ASN A 608 7.99 54.59 2.01
N LEU A 609 8.50 53.53 1.36
CA LEU A 609 9.91 53.18 1.46
C LEU A 609 10.74 54.24 0.70
N VAL A 610 11.56 55.00 1.42
CA VAL A 610 12.37 56.13 0.88
C VAL A 610 13.86 55.83 0.83
N GLY A 611 14.33 54.75 1.45
CA GLY A 611 15.71 54.29 1.35
C GLY A 611 15.81 52.79 1.57
N PHE A 612 16.72 52.14 0.85
CA PHE A 612 17.09 50.75 1.07
C PHE A 612 18.59 50.56 0.87
N TRP A 613 19.23 49.86 1.79
CA TRP A 613 20.64 49.49 1.70
C TRP A 613 20.79 47.97 1.80
N PHE A 614 21.71 47.40 1.04
CA PHE A 614 22.06 45.98 1.09
C PHE A 614 23.58 45.84 1.21
N ASN A 615 24.06 45.08 2.20
CA ASN A 615 25.47 44.97 2.61
C ASN A 615 26.18 46.34 2.71
N GLY A 616 25.46 47.35 3.23
CA GLY A 616 25.96 48.72 3.40
C GLY A 616 26.03 49.58 2.13
N GLN A 617 25.53 49.11 0.99
CA GLN A 617 25.42 49.91 -0.24
C GLN A 617 23.96 50.31 -0.52
N GLU A 618 23.74 51.57 -0.90
CA GLU A 618 22.41 52.09 -1.22
C GLU A 618 21.90 51.52 -2.55
N VAL A 619 20.75 50.85 -2.52
CA VAL A 619 20.08 50.34 -3.71
C VAL A 619 19.14 51.42 -4.19
N THR A 620 19.66 52.34 -5.02
CA THR A 620 18.98 53.59 -5.38
C THR A 620 17.62 53.36 -6.04
N SER A 621 16.56 53.91 -5.44
CA SER A 621 15.20 53.86 -5.98
C SER A 621 15.01 54.73 -7.22
N GLY A 622 14.23 54.22 -8.17
CA GLY A 622 13.72 55.04 -9.28
C GLY A 622 12.71 56.06 -8.72
N GLY A 623 12.96 57.34 -8.96
CA GLY A 623 12.27 58.44 -8.27
C GLY A 623 10.75 58.48 -8.43
N SER A 624 10.07 58.99 -7.40
CA SER A 624 8.62 59.08 -7.30
C SER A 624 8.00 60.20 -8.16
N GLY A 625 6.68 60.09 -8.39
CA GLY A 625 5.89 61.08 -9.13
C GLY A 625 4.47 61.22 -8.58
N THR A 626 4.30 62.01 -7.52
CA THR A 626 2.98 62.33 -6.95
C THR A 626 2.27 63.45 -7.73
N GLY A 627 0.94 63.38 -7.85
CA GLY A 627 0.15 64.35 -8.60
C GLY A 627 -1.32 64.37 -8.18
N THR A 628 -1.66 65.19 -7.18
CA THR A 628 -3.04 65.41 -6.72
C THR A 628 -3.79 66.38 -7.65
N GLY A 629 -5.03 66.06 -8.03
CA GLY A 629 -5.83 66.96 -8.85
C GLY A 629 -7.24 66.47 -9.16
N THR A 630 -8.24 66.95 -8.40
CA THR A 630 -9.66 66.75 -8.74
C THR A 630 -10.06 67.62 -9.93
N GLY A 631 -10.51 67.02 -11.03
CA GLY A 631 -10.98 67.75 -12.22
C GLY A 631 -11.92 66.92 -13.10
N THR A 632 -13.03 67.52 -13.53
CA THR A 632 -14.17 66.81 -14.14
C THR A 632 -14.17 66.79 -15.67
N THR A 633 -14.59 65.66 -16.24
CA THR A 633 -15.29 65.47 -17.54
C THR A 633 -14.54 65.64 -18.87
N HIS A 634 -15.13 64.98 -19.89
CA HIS A 634 -14.98 65.13 -21.34
C HIS A 634 -13.81 64.48 -22.10
N ARG A 635 -14.12 63.28 -22.60
CA ARG A 635 -13.71 62.70 -23.89
C ARG A 635 -13.82 63.70 -25.06
N PRO A 636 -12.95 63.61 -26.07
CA PRO A 636 -13.39 63.74 -27.47
C PRO A 636 -13.13 62.47 -28.29
N SER A 637 -13.85 62.34 -29.40
CA SER A 637 -13.85 61.17 -30.28
C SER A 637 -13.91 61.59 -31.75
N THR A 638 -13.39 60.75 -32.64
CA THR A 638 -13.79 60.67 -34.06
C THR A 638 -14.08 59.19 -34.36
N SER A 639 -15.32 58.77 -34.66
CA SER A 639 -16.13 58.99 -35.88
C SER A 639 -15.54 58.25 -37.10
N HIS A 640 -16.29 57.50 -37.92
CA HIS A 640 -17.70 57.58 -38.37
C HIS A 640 -18.28 56.13 -38.60
N THR A 641 -19.57 55.80 -38.81
CA THR A 641 -20.87 56.55 -38.90
C THR A 641 -22.06 55.59 -38.61
N HIS A 642 -23.25 56.12 -38.30
CA HIS A 642 -24.51 55.39 -38.06
C HIS A 642 -25.39 55.24 -39.34
N PRO A 643 -26.45 54.38 -39.34
CA PRO A 643 -27.81 54.87 -39.02
C PRO A 643 -28.75 53.92 -38.23
N THR A 644 -29.39 54.49 -37.20
CA THR A 644 -30.80 54.32 -36.73
C THR A 644 -31.46 52.95 -36.40
N SER A 645 -32.00 52.86 -35.18
CA SER A 645 -33.06 51.92 -34.70
C SER A 645 -34.48 52.35 -35.17
N PRO A 646 -35.56 51.54 -34.97
CA PRO A 646 -36.37 51.71 -33.74
C PRO A 646 -37.19 50.49 -33.20
N THR A 647 -37.51 50.56 -31.90
CA THR A 647 -38.71 50.05 -31.15
C THR A 647 -39.45 48.73 -31.48
N ALA A 648 -39.47 47.85 -30.46
CA ALA A 648 -40.65 47.23 -29.81
C ALA A 648 -41.41 45.99 -30.39
N ALA A 649 -41.98 45.23 -29.43
CA ALA A 649 -43.16 44.32 -29.47
C ALA A 649 -42.98 42.78 -29.57
N THR A 650 -43.54 42.12 -28.54
CA THR A 650 -44.18 40.76 -28.49
C THR A 650 -43.41 39.44 -28.73
N GLN A 651 -43.60 38.54 -27.74
CA GLN A 651 -43.75 37.07 -27.79
C GLN A 651 -43.07 36.22 -28.89
N GLY A 652 -42.31 35.19 -28.48
CA GLY A 652 -42.02 34.03 -29.34
C GLY A 652 -41.15 32.95 -28.69
N SER A 653 -41.67 31.72 -28.64
CA SER A 653 -41.00 30.42 -28.38
C SER A 653 -40.05 30.28 -27.17
N ALA A 654 -40.36 29.31 -26.30
CA ALA A 654 -39.34 28.74 -25.43
C ALA A 654 -38.31 27.95 -26.24
N THR A 655 -37.05 28.00 -25.80
CA THR A 655 -36.01 27.02 -26.16
C THR A 655 -35.34 26.60 -24.87
N THR A 656 -35.55 25.35 -24.45
CA THR A 656 -34.95 24.81 -23.23
C THR A 656 -33.44 24.69 -23.41
N VAL A 657 -32.66 25.52 -22.71
CA VAL A 657 -31.26 25.20 -22.44
C VAL A 657 -31.26 23.90 -21.65
N GLY A 658 -30.56 22.89 -22.17
CA GLY A 658 -30.57 21.55 -21.59
C GLY A 658 -29.89 21.55 -20.23
N VAL A 659 -30.69 21.51 -19.16
CA VAL A 659 -30.22 21.05 -17.85
C VAL A 659 -29.73 19.62 -18.05
N VAL A 660 -28.42 19.40 -17.90
CA VAL A 660 -27.86 18.06 -17.87
C VAL A 660 -28.45 17.36 -16.64
N PRO A 661 -29.20 16.26 -16.78
CA PRO A 661 -29.77 15.59 -15.62
C PRO A 661 -28.63 14.99 -14.78
N PRO A 662 -28.68 15.09 -13.44
CA PRO A 662 -27.60 14.61 -12.58
C PRO A 662 -27.44 13.09 -12.72
N VAL A 663 -26.26 12.64 -13.12
CA VAL A 663 -25.93 11.21 -13.21
C VAL A 663 -25.70 10.66 -11.81
N VAL A 664 -26.68 9.90 -11.31
CA VAL A 664 -26.59 9.21 -10.03
C VAL A 664 -25.58 8.06 -10.14
N GLY A 665 -24.29 8.36 -9.94
CA GLY A 665 -23.22 7.35 -9.89
C GLY A 665 -21.82 7.77 -10.39
N ALA A 666 -21.42 9.04 -10.26
CA ALA A 666 -20.20 9.56 -10.90
C ALA A 666 -18.84 9.13 -10.28
N TYR A 667 -18.79 8.82 -8.97
CA TYR A 667 -17.52 8.58 -8.24
C TYR A 667 -17.54 7.25 -7.47
N ASP A 668 -16.38 6.60 -7.36
CA ASP A 668 -16.21 5.37 -6.57
C ASP A 668 -15.89 5.69 -5.11
N TYR A 669 -16.89 5.53 -4.25
CA TYR A 669 -16.79 5.77 -2.81
C TYR A 669 -16.03 4.67 -2.08
N VAL A 670 -15.96 3.45 -2.64
CA VAL A 670 -15.28 2.31 -2.02
C VAL A 670 -13.77 2.46 -2.22
N ASP A 671 -13.32 2.86 -3.41
CA ASP A 671 -11.91 3.18 -3.68
C ASP A 671 -11.45 4.41 -2.87
N ALA A 672 -12.25 5.48 -2.83
CA ALA A 672 -11.95 6.64 -2.00
C ALA A 672 -11.87 6.30 -0.49
N LEU A 673 -12.78 5.45 0.01
CA LEU A 673 -12.79 5.02 1.42
C LEU A 673 -11.59 4.13 1.74
N HIS A 674 -11.28 3.17 0.88
CA HIS A 674 -10.09 2.32 1.00
C HIS A 674 -8.82 3.17 1.05
N LYS A 675 -8.69 4.14 0.13
CA LYS A 675 -7.56 5.07 0.08
C LYS A 675 -7.47 5.93 1.34
N SER A 676 -8.57 6.51 1.84
CA SER A 676 -8.54 7.26 3.10
C SER A 676 -8.01 6.43 4.28
N ILE A 677 -8.29 5.13 4.33
CA ILE A 677 -7.73 4.23 5.35
C ILE A 677 -6.23 3.93 5.07
N LEU A 678 -5.79 3.90 3.80
CA LEU A 678 -4.37 3.83 3.45
C LEU A 678 -3.59 5.09 3.90
N PHE A 679 -4.17 6.29 3.81
CA PHE A 679 -3.58 7.51 4.38
C PHE A 679 -3.32 7.35 5.89
N TYR A 680 -4.30 6.85 6.66
CA TYR A 680 -4.09 6.57 8.08
C TYR A 680 -3.05 5.46 8.35
N GLU A 681 -2.86 4.49 7.45
CA GLU A 681 -1.68 3.61 7.54
C GLU A 681 -0.37 4.34 7.23
N ALA A 682 -0.39 5.30 6.31
CA ALA A 682 0.76 6.10 5.92
C ALA A 682 1.25 7.05 7.03
N GLN A 683 0.38 7.44 7.97
CA GLN A 683 0.74 8.21 9.16
C GLN A 683 1.31 7.36 10.33
N ARG A 684 1.29 6.02 10.29
CA ARG A 684 1.67 5.16 11.44
C ARG A 684 3.10 5.37 11.95
N ALA A 685 3.25 5.79 13.21
CA ALA A 685 4.51 5.81 13.93
C ALA A 685 4.71 4.50 14.71
N GLY A 686 5.94 4.21 15.14
CA GLY A 686 6.25 3.00 15.93
C GLY A 686 6.63 1.77 15.10
N ASN A 687 6.43 0.58 15.68
CA ASN A 687 6.77 -0.70 15.08
C ASN A 687 5.67 -1.21 14.13
N LEU A 688 5.74 -0.80 12.86
CA LEU A 688 4.76 -1.14 11.82
C LEU A 688 4.48 -2.66 11.73
N PRO A 689 3.23 -3.07 11.48
CA PRO A 689 2.84 -4.47 11.54
C PRO A 689 3.35 -5.22 10.31
N GLY A 690 3.60 -6.53 10.46
CA GLY A 690 4.04 -7.41 9.35
C GLY A 690 2.99 -7.66 8.25
N ASN A 691 1.94 -6.84 8.18
CA ASN A 691 0.93 -6.74 7.13
C ASN A 691 0.69 -5.29 6.64
N ASN A 692 1.56 -4.34 7.03
CA ASN A 692 1.57 -2.96 6.54
C ASN A 692 1.31 -2.90 5.03
N ARG A 693 0.31 -2.11 4.62
CA ARG A 693 -0.07 -1.92 3.21
C ARG A 693 0.81 -0.89 2.50
N ILE A 694 1.43 0.04 3.24
CA ILE A 694 2.20 1.18 2.69
C ILE A 694 3.69 0.80 2.56
N PRO A 695 4.19 0.44 1.36
CA PRO A 695 5.48 -0.23 1.20
C PRO A 695 6.70 0.67 1.47
N TRP A 696 6.51 1.99 1.38
CA TRP A 696 7.55 3.00 1.56
C TRP A 696 7.69 3.48 3.02
N ARG A 697 6.70 3.21 3.88
CA ARG A 697 6.81 3.44 5.32
C ARG A 697 7.58 2.31 6.02
N ARG A 698 8.52 2.69 6.89
CA ARG A 698 9.31 1.78 7.74
C ARG A 698 9.05 2.08 9.22
N SER A 699 9.35 1.10 10.09
CA SER A 699 9.23 1.24 11.55
C SER A 699 10.20 2.27 12.09
N CYS A 700 9.72 3.14 12.98
CA CYS A 700 10.43 4.29 13.53
C CYS A 700 10.00 4.53 14.99
N CYS A 701 10.54 5.57 15.65
CA CYS A 701 10.03 6.07 16.93
C CYS A 701 9.95 5.04 18.07
N GLN A 702 10.83 4.03 18.07
CA GLN A 702 10.91 3.04 19.17
C GLN A 702 11.50 3.60 20.47
N GLY A 703 12.07 4.80 20.42
CA GLY A 703 12.62 5.52 21.59
C GLY A 703 11.70 6.62 22.15
N ASP A 704 10.57 6.91 21.51
CA ASP A 704 9.61 7.90 21.98
C ASP A 704 9.12 7.53 23.40
N GLY A 705 9.29 8.45 24.36
CA GLY A 705 8.90 8.28 25.77
C GLY A 705 9.99 7.80 26.74
N GLN A 706 11.20 7.47 26.25
CA GLN A 706 12.32 7.04 27.11
C GLN A 706 12.77 8.12 28.11
N ASP A 707 12.57 9.39 27.75
CA ASP A 707 12.84 10.58 28.58
C ASP A 707 11.95 10.67 29.82
N VAL A 708 10.70 10.20 29.72
CA VAL A 708 9.72 10.13 30.82
C VAL A 708 9.55 8.72 31.41
N GLY A 709 10.31 7.74 30.92
CA GLY A 709 10.29 6.35 31.40
C GLY A 709 9.09 5.53 30.92
N LEU A 710 8.46 5.91 29.80
CA LEU A 710 7.29 5.25 29.20
C LEU A 710 7.64 4.63 27.84
N ASP A 711 6.93 3.57 27.44
CA ASP A 711 6.86 3.17 26.04
C ASP A 711 5.79 4.02 25.36
N LEU A 712 6.19 5.02 24.57
CA LEU A 712 5.29 5.82 23.73
C LEU A 712 5.54 5.52 22.24
N SER A 713 5.97 4.29 21.90
CA SER A 713 6.02 3.83 20.52
C SER A 713 4.62 3.49 19.99
N GLY A 714 4.31 3.92 18.77
CA GLY A 714 2.96 3.82 18.18
C GLY A 714 2.36 5.20 17.88
N GLY A 715 1.06 5.20 17.58
CA GLY A 715 0.29 6.39 17.21
C GLY A 715 0.39 6.74 15.73
N TRP A 716 -0.16 7.90 15.37
CA TRP A 716 0.02 8.55 14.07
C TRP A 716 0.89 9.78 14.22
N PHE A 717 1.63 10.10 13.16
CA PHE A 717 2.11 11.45 12.91
C PHE A 717 0.95 12.33 12.48
N ASP A 718 0.96 13.59 12.89
CA ASP A 718 -0.17 14.48 12.72
C ASP A 718 -0.42 14.84 11.25
N ALA A 719 0.59 15.41 10.58
CA ALA A 719 0.42 16.00 9.27
C ALA A 719 1.56 15.62 8.30
N GLY A 720 2.18 16.61 7.67
CA GLY A 720 3.36 16.46 6.83
C GLY A 720 4.67 16.18 7.59
N ASP A 721 4.61 16.14 8.91
CA ASP A 721 5.72 16.13 9.87
C ASP A 721 5.86 14.77 10.58
N HIS A 722 6.64 14.72 11.67
CA HIS A 722 6.77 13.53 12.52
C HIS A 722 6.37 13.81 13.98
N LEU A 723 5.62 14.89 14.24
CA LEU A 723 5.05 15.18 15.55
C LEU A 723 3.86 14.25 15.84
N LYS A 724 3.58 14.00 17.13
CA LYS A 724 2.39 13.28 17.58
C LYS A 724 1.59 14.18 18.50
N LEU A 725 0.57 14.84 17.95
CA LEU A 725 -0.20 15.89 18.59
C LEU A 725 -1.55 15.33 19.04
N HIS A 726 -1.79 15.24 20.35
CA HIS A 726 -2.82 14.33 20.84
C HIS A 726 -4.24 14.91 20.77
N PHE A 727 -4.39 16.22 20.61
CA PHE A 727 -5.69 16.89 20.48
C PHE A 727 -6.34 16.62 19.11
N PRO A 728 -5.71 16.96 17.95
CA PRO A 728 -6.23 16.57 16.62
C PRO A 728 -6.27 15.05 16.41
N LEU A 729 -5.30 14.31 16.98
CA LEU A 729 -5.30 12.84 16.93
C LEU A 729 -6.49 12.22 17.68
N ALA A 730 -6.83 12.72 18.87
CA ALA A 730 -8.00 12.26 19.62
C ALA A 730 -9.29 12.62 18.87
N TYR A 731 -9.45 13.87 18.44
CA TYR A 731 -10.59 14.32 17.62
C TYR A 731 -10.83 13.40 16.41
N THR A 732 -9.74 13.08 15.69
CA THR A 732 -9.78 12.16 14.55
C THR A 732 -10.37 10.81 14.94
N ILE A 733 -9.93 10.22 16.05
CA ILE A 733 -10.47 8.94 16.53
C ILE A 733 -11.93 9.04 16.98
N THR A 734 -12.34 10.14 17.59
CA THR A 734 -13.76 10.37 17.95
C THR A 734 -14.63 10.43 16.68
N VAL A 735 -14.22 11.19 15.66
CA VAL A 735 -14.98 11.35 14.40
C VAL A 735 -14.98 10.08 13.55
N LEU A 736 -13.84 9.40 13.40
CA LEU A 736 -13.77 8.11 12.69
C LEU A 736 -14.65 7.06 13.40
N SER A 737 -14.58 6.98 14.73
CA SER A 737 -15.46 6.08 15.50
C SER A 737 -16.93 6.44 15.34
N TRP A 738 -17.29 7.73 15.35
CA TRP A 738 -18.67 8.17 15.12
C TRP A 738 -19.17 7.79 13.72
N GLY A 739 -18.35 7.96 12.67
CA GLY A 739 -18.65 7.50 11.32
C GLY A 739 -18.84 5.98 11.24
N MET A 740 -18.03 5.20 11.95
CA MET A 740 -18.18 3.75 12.03
C MET A 740 -19.45 3.31 12.80
N ILE A 741 -19.93 4.10 13.77
CA ILE A 741 -21.20 3.85 14.50
C ILE A 741 -22.41 4.17 13.61
N GLU A 742 -22.47 5.38 13.02
CA GLU A 742 -23.65 5.81 12.25
C GLU A 742 -23.74 5.11 10.88
N PHE A 743 -22.60 4.82 10.25
CA PHE A 743 -22.51 4.31 8.88
C PHE A 743 -21.89 2.91 8.77
N LYS A 744 -21.96 2.12 9.85
CA LYS A 744 -21.40 0.76 9.97
C LYS A 744 -21.56 -0.11 8.72
N ARG A 745 -22.78 -0.13 8.15
CA ARG A 745 -23.14 -0.94 6.98
C ARG A 745 -22.36 -0.60 5.71
N ALA A 746 -21.91 0.64 5.55
CA ALA A 746 -21.12 1.04 4.39
C ALA A 746 -19.66 0.53 4.51
N TYR A 747 -19.06 0.64 5.70
CA TYR A 747 -17.77 0.00 6.00
C TYR A 747 -17.82 -1.52 5.85
N GLU A 748 -18.94 -2.16 6.22
CA GLU A 748 -19.17 -3.60 5.98
C GLU A 748 -19.33 -3.91 4.47
N ALA A 749 -20.13 -3.14 3.73
CA ALA A 749 -20.38 -3.35 2.30
C ALA A 749 -19.16 -3.06 1.41
N ALA A 750 -18.31 -2.10 1.80
CA ALA A 750 -17.02 -1.82 1.19
C ALA A 750 -15.96 -2.91 1.47
N GLY A 751 -16.19 -3.78 2.46
CA GLY A 751 -15.20 -4.74 2.95
C GLY A 751 -14.11 -4.16 3.86
N GLU A 752 -14.13 -2.84 4.08
CA GLU A 752 -13.07 -2.10 4.80
C GLU A 752 -13.23 -2.09 6.33
N MET A 753 -14.35 -2.59 6.90
CA MET A 753 -14.59 -2.62 8.36
C MET A 753 -13.38 -3.15 9.17
N ALA A 754 -12.75 -4.23 8.72
CA ALA A 754 -11.59 -4.80 9.42
C ALA A 754 -10.36 -3.87 9.39
N ASN A 755 -10.16 -3.13 8.30
CA ASN A 755 -9.06 -2.18 8.15
C ASN A 755 -9.35 -0.89 8.91
N ALA A 756 -10.60 -0.43 8.95
CA ALA A 756 -11.02 0.71 9.76
C ALA A 756 -10.86 0.43 11.27
N LEU A 757 -11.20 -0.80 11.72
CA LEU A 757 -10.94 -1.27 13.08
C LEU A 757 -9.43 -1.31 13.40
N ASP A 758 -8.60 -1.89 12.53
CA ASP A 758 -7.12 -1.90 12.68
C ASP A 758 -6.54 -0.48 12.69
N SER A 759 -7.12 0.43 11.91
CA SER A 759 -6.76 1.85 11.85
C SER A 759 -7.00 2.53 13.19
N ILE A 760 -8.24 2.56 13.71
CA ILE A 760 -8.51 3.23 14.99
C ILE A 760 -7.82 2.51 16.16
N LYS A 761 -7.66 1.18 16.12
CA LYS A 761 -6.97 0.42 17.17
C LYS A 761 -5.51 0.84 17.33
N TRP A 762 -4.85 1.17 16.21
CA TRP A 762 -3.45 1.64 16.21
C TRP A 762 -3.23 2.86 17.11
N VAL A 763 -4.22 3.75 17.14
CA VAL A 763 -4.19 4.96 17.96
C VAL A 763 -4.74 4.71 19.35
N THR A 764 -5.80 3.92 19.52
CA THR A 764 -6.32 3.66 20.88
C THR A 764 -5.35 2.81 21.73
N ASP A 765 -4.59 1.89 21.13
CA ASP A 765 -3.46 1.20 21.79
C ASP A 765 -2.34 2.17 22.20
N TYR A 766 -2.20 3.28 21.49
CA TYR A 766 -1.23 4.33 21.78
C TYR A 766 -1.73 5.32 22.83
N LEU A 767 -2.99 5.76 22.76
CA LEU A 767 -3.60 6.64 23.77
C LEU A 767 -3.68 5.97 25.15
N ILE A 768 -3.82 4.64 25.21
CA ILE A 768 -3.65 3.86 26.45
C ILE A 768 -2.24 4.06 27.06
N LYS A 769 -1.18 4.02 26.24
CA LYS A 769 0.20 4.25 26.69
C LYS A 769 0.43 5.69 27.16
N CYS A 770 -0.20 6.66 26.48
CA CYS A 770 -0.16 8.07 26.84
C CYS A 770 -0.91 8.40 28.13
N HIS A 771 -1.69 7.47 28.69
CA HIS A 771 -2.42 7.61 29.95
C HIS A 771 -1.83 6.68 31.05
N PRO A 772 -0.62 6.97 31.57
CA PRO A 772 0.07 6.11 32.54
C PRO A 772 -0.57 6.10 33.94
N SER A 773 -1.31 7.14 34.32
CA SER A 773 -2.07 7.19 35.58
C SER A 773 -3.22 8.19 35.49
N LYS A 774 -4.26 8.00 36.32
CA LYS A 774 -5.55 8.70 36.26
C LYS A 774 -5.52 10.23 36.04
N PHE A 775 -4.52 10.93 36.58
CA PHE A 775 -4.39 12.39 36.47
C PHE A 775 -3.07 12.82 35.78
N GLU A 776 -2.63 12.02 34.81
CA GLU A 776 -1.46 12.29 33.96
C GLU A 776 -1.73 11.80 32.52
N PHE A 777 -1.54 12.68 31.54
CA PHE A 777 -1.70 12.36 30.12
C PHE A 777 -0.62 13.01 29.26
N VAL A 778 0.02 12.25 28.37
CA VAL A 778 0.95 12.77 27.37
C VAL A 778 0.16 13.38 26.22
N ALA A 779 0.33 14.68 25.99
CA ALA A 779 -0.45 15.45 25.02
C ALA A 779 0.35 15.85 23.76
N GLN A 780 1.69 15.77 23.80
CA GLN A 780 2.55 15.87 22.62
C GLN A 780 3.78 14.96 22.77
N VAL A 781 4.23 14.37 21.65
CA VAL A 781 5.57 13.76 21.55
C VAL A 781 6.29 14.33 20.34
N GLY A 782 7.51 14.82 20.55
CA GLY A 782 8.25 15.64 19.61
C GLY A 782 8.33 17.09 20.08
N ASP A 783 9.27 17.84 19.51
CA ASP A 783 9.42 19.28 19.73
C ASP A 783 9.24 19.98 18.39
N THR A 784 8.31 20.93 18.31
CA THR A 784 7.83 21.45 17.02
C THR A 784 8.95 22.10 16.22
N GLY A 785 9.81 22.90 16.88
CA GLY A 785 10.96 23.51 16.23
C GLY A 785 11.98 22.48 15.73
N ALA A 786 12.29 21.46 16.54
CA ALA A 786 13.29 20.44 16.18
C ALA A 786 12.81 19.45 15.11
N ASP A 787 11.51 19.13 15.07
CA ASP A 787 10.90 18.26 14.07
C ASP A 787 10.71 19.02 12.74
N HIS A 788 10.22 20.26 12.80
CA HIS A 788 9.96 21.05 11.59
C HIS A 788 11.25 21.55 10.92
N ALA A 789 12.35 21.74 11.66
CA ALA A 789 13.66 22.07 11.12
C ALA A 789 14.31 20.97 10.25
N VAL A 790 13.76 19.75 10.22
CA VAL A 790 14.24 18.67 9.35
C VAL A 790 13.23 18.30 8.26
N TRP A 791 13.77 17.84 7.13
CA TRP A 791 12.99 17.18 6.08
C TRP A 791 13.61 15.82 5.78
N CYS A 792 13.16 14.75 6.45
CA CYS A 792 13.74 13.41 6.28
C CYS A 792 12.71 12.29 6.42
N GLN A 793 13.12 11.06 6.11
CA GLN A 793 12.33 9.86 6.42
C GLN A 793 12.11 9.72 7.95
N PRO A 794 10.96 9.24 8.43
CA PRO A 794 10.71 9.11 9.89
C PRO A 794 11.74 8.21 10.60
N GLN A 795 12.21 7.15 9.94
CA GLN A 795 13.26 6.26 10.43
C GLN A 795 14.68 6.85 10.40
N ALA A 796 14.87 8.04 9.83
CA ALA A 796 16.15 8.77 9.76
C ALA A 796 16.22 9.95 10.74
N MET A 797 15.21 10.12 11.62
CA MET A 797 15.23 11.12 12.68
C MET A 797 16.33 10.86 13.71
N THR A 798 17.06 11.91 14.08
CA THR A 798 18.18 11.88 15.04
C THR A 798 18.10 12.95 16.13
N MET A 799 17.11 13.85 16.06
CA MET A 799 16.86 14.88 17.07
C MET A 799 16.24 14.29 18.34
N HIS A 800 16.31 15.03 19.44
CA HIS A 800 15.59 14.70 20.67
C HIS A 800 14.08 14.89 20.47
N ARG A 801 13.28 13.90 20.85
CA ARG A 801 11.81 13.88 20.70
C ARG A 801 11.14 13.78 22.08
N PRO A 802 11.02 14.91 22.82
CA PRO A 802 10.52 14.91 24.19
C PRO A 802 9.04 14.52 24.27
N ALA A 803 8.64 13.88 25.38
CA ALA A 803 7.26 13.61 25.72
C ALA A 803 6.70 14.69 26.67
N LYS A 804 5.77 15.49 26.17
CA LYS A 804 5.19 16.66 26.86
C LYS A 804 3.81 16.28 27.40
N LYS A 805 3.60 16.45 28.71
CA LYS A 805 2.45 15.89 29.45
C LYS A 805 1.73 16.90 30.34
N VAL A 806 0.42 16.73 30.44
CA VAL A 806 -0.46 17.45 31.37
C VAL A 806 -0.73 16.60 32.61
N THR A 807 -0.94 17.25 33.74
CA THR A 807 -1.12 16.63 35.07
C THR A 807 -2.10 17.43 35.93
N ALA A 808 -2.54 16.88 37.06
CA ALA A 808 -3.36 17.61 38.06
C ALA A 808 -2.85 19.01 38.45
N ASN A 809 -1.53 19.27 38.38
CA ASN A 809 -0.92 20.57 38.71
C ASN A 809 -0.63 21.45 37.47
N GLN A 810 -0.73 20.88 36.26
CA GLN A 810 -0.48 21.51 34.98
C GLN A 810 -1.53 20.96 34.00
N PRO A 811 -2.79 21.41 34.10
CA PRO A 811 -3.94 20.78 33.44
C PRO A 811 -3.93 20.96 31.91
N GLY A 812 -4.84 20.23 31.26
CA GLY A 812 -5.08 20.33 29.83
C GLY A 812 -6.45 19.76 29.49
N SER A 813 -7.49 20.50 29.82
CA SER A 813 -8.88 20.05 29.76
C SER A 813 -9.29 19.58 28.36
N GLU A 814 -8.88 20.31 27.32
CA GLU A 814 -9.31 20.09 25.92
C GLU A 814 -8.84 18.71 25.45
N VAL A 815 -7.52 18.52 25.48
CA VAL A 815 -6.86 17.31 25.01
C VAL A 815 -7.21 16.07 25.84
N THR A 816 -7.53 16.23 27.13
CA THR A 816 -7.93 15.11 28.00
C THR A 816 -9.41 14.75 27.85
N ALA A 817 -10.31 15.71 27.71
CA ALA A 817 -11.72 15.45 27.45
C ALA A 817 -11.97 14.93 26.01
N GLU A 818 -11.20 15.39 25.02
CA GLU A 818 -11.24 14.81 23.67
C GLU A 818 -10.66 13.39 23.65
N ALA A 819 -9.54 13.13 24.35
CA ALA A 819 -9.02 11.76 24.49
C ALA A 819 -10.02 10.83 25.20
N ALA A 820 -10.80 11.34 26.16
CA ALA A 820 -11.91 10.61 26.75
C ALA A 820 -13.04 10.34 25.74
N ALA A 821 -13.44 11.34 24.94
CA ALA A 821 -14.44 11.20 23.89
C ALA A 821 -14.03 10.14 22.84
N ALA A 822 -12.77 10.17 22.40
CA ALA A 822 -12.19 9.19 21.48
C ALA A 822 -12.26 7.77 22.03
N MET A 823 -11.82 7.54 23.27
CA MET A 823 -11.87 6.22 23.89
C MET A 823 -13.32 5.76 24.14
N ALA A 824 -14.22 6.66 24.53
CA ALA A 824 -15.63 6.35 24.72
C ALA A 824 -16.30 5.94 23.39
N ALA A 825 -16.11 6.73 22.32
CA ALA A 825 -16.64 6.43 20.99
C ALA A 825 -16.06 5.11 20.44
N ALA A 826 -14.75 4.90 20.53
CA ALA A 826 -14.10 3.66 20.11
C ALA A 826 -14.58 2.44 20.92
N SER A 827 -14.87 2.60 22.22
CA SER A 827 -15.40 1.49 23.04
C SER A 827 -16.74 0.96 22.52
N ILE A 828 -17.60 1.82 21.97
CA ILE A 828 -18.85 1.42 21.31
C ILE A 828 -18.52 0.60 20.06
N VAL A 829 -17.63 1.11 19.19
CA VAL A 829 -17.20 0.45 17.95
C VAL A 829 -16.62 -0.95 18.21
N PHE A 830 -15.72 -1.11 19.18
CA PHE A 830 -15.12 -2.41 19.48
C PHE A 830 -16.13 -3.39 20.10
N ARG A 831 -17.02 -2.91 20.99
CA ARG A 831 -18.07 -3.76 21.59
C ARG A 831 -19.07 -4.25 20.55
N GLU A 832 -19.50 -3.37 19.64
CA GLU A 832 -20.39 -3.71 18.53
C GLU A 832 -19.77 -4.63 17.46
N ASN A 833 -18.44 -4.75 17.44
CA ASN A 833 -17.70 -5.65 16.54
C ASN A 833 -17.08 -6.85 17.27
N GLY A 834 -17.49 -7.10 18.53
CA GLY A 834 -17.23 -8.34 19.26
C GLY A 834 -16.06 -8.34 20.24
N ASP A 835 -15.26 -7.26 20.32
CA ASP A 835 -14.19 -7.13 21.31
C ASP A 835 -14.65 -6.32 22.53
N ALA A 836 -15.51 -6.95 23.34
CA ALA A 836 -16.02 -6.35 24.57
C ALA A 836 -14.92 -6.12 25.62
N GLY A 837 -13.86 -6.94 25.67
CA GLY A 837 -12.80 -6.82 26.66
C GLY A 837 -11.86 -5.64 26.39
N TYR A 838 -11.55 -5.39 25.11
CA TYR A 838 -10.85 -4.16 24.72
C TYR A 838 -11.74 -2.94 24.90
N ALA A 839 -13.04 -3.03 24.58
CA ALA A 839 -13.99 -1.95 24.84
C ALA A 839 -14.13 -1.60 26.32
N ASP A 840 -14.15 -2.58 27.24
CA ASP A 840 -14.15 -2.34 28.69
C ASP A 840 -12.86 -1.62 29.14
N THR A 841 -11.73 -1.96 28.53
CA THR A 841 -10.43 -1.31 28.79
C THR A 841 -10.44 0.16 28.36
N LEU A 842 -10.87 0.44 27.12
CA LEU A 842 -11.02 1.80 26.61
C LEU A 842 -11.98 2.63 27.47
N LEU A 843 -13.12 2.05 27.86
CA LEU A 843 -14.13 2.74 28.65
C LEU A 843 -13.63 3.08 30.07
N GLN A 844 -12.72 2.28 30.65
CA GLN A 844 -12.08 2.63 31.92
C GLN A 844 -11.16 3.86 31.76
N HIS A 845 -10.23 3.84 30.79
CA HIS A 845 -9.36 4.99 30.55
C HIS A 845 -10.17 6.25 30.16
N ALA A 846 -11.29 6.11 29.45
CA ALA A 846 -12.18 7.22 29.11
C ALA A 846 -12.80 7.88 30.37
N ARG A 847 -13.24 7.08 31.36
CA ARG A 847 -13.77 7.60 32.64
C ARG A 847 -12.71 8.39 33.40
N ASP A 848 -11.52 7.82 33.49
CA ASP A 848 -10.41 8.42 34.24
C ASP A 848 -9.90 9.72 33.56
N LEU A 849 -9.80 9.75 32.23
CA LEU A 849 -9.47 10.97 31.47
C LEU A 849 -10.56 12.05 31.57
N TYR A 850 -11.85 11.67 31.53
CA TYR A 850 -12.93 12.66 31.68
C TYR A 850 -12.99 13.23 33.11
N GLU A 851 -12.75 12.39 34.13
CA GLU A 851 -12.65 12.86 35.52
C GLU A 851 -11.44 13.78 35.71
N PHE A 852 -10.31 13.50 35.04
CA PHE A 852 -9.14 14.39 35.02
C PHE A 852 -9.51 15.76 34.41
N ALA A 853 -10.02 15.78 33.18
CA ALA A 853 -10.35 17.00 32.45
C ALA A 853 -11.30 17.93 33.21
N ASP A 854 -12.35 17.37 33.82
CA ASP A 854 -13.38 18.15 34.50
C ASP A 854 -12.99 18.57 35.92
N THR A 855 -12.18 17.77 36.62
CA THR A 855 -11.73 18.08 38.00
C THR A 855 -10.57 19.07 38.01
N TYR A 856 -9.65 18.95 37.04
CA TYR A 856 -8.43 19.76 36.94
C TYR A 856 -8.47 20.58 35.66
N ARG A 857 -9.19 21.70 35.73
CA ARG A 857 -9.46 22.55 34.56
C ARG A 857 -8.33 23.56 34.29
N GLY A 858 -7.94 23.66 33.02
CA GLY A 858 -7.03 24.68 32.48
C GLY A 858 -6.50 24.28 31.11
N ASP A 859 -6.24 25.27 30.27
CA ASP A 859 -5.99 25.06 28.84
C ASP A 859 -4.59 24.49 28.55
N TYR A 860 -4.52 23.43 27.74
CA TYR A 860 -3.31 22.60 27.61
C TYR A 860 -2.09 23.34 26.99
N GLN A 861 -2.34 24.38 26.20
CA GLN A 861 -1.32 25.27 25.62
C GLN A 861 -0.55 26.09 26.66
N ASN A 862 -1.12 26.27 27.87
CA ASN A 862 -0.42 26.86 29.00
C ASN A 862 0.60 25.90 29.64
N VAL A 863 0.71 24.67 29.13
CA VAL A 863 1.68 23.65 29.54
C VAL A 863 2.58 23.22 28.37
N ILE A 864 2.02 23.18 27.15
CA ILE A 864 2.72 22.79 25.92
C ILE A 864 2.74 23.97 24.95
N HIS A 865 3.69 24.90 25.19
CA HIS A 865 3.73 26.20 24.52
C HIS A 865 4.12 26.16 23.03
N ASP A 866 4.70 25.06 22.55
CA ASP A 866 5.12 24.89 21.15
C ASP A 866 4.13 24.06 20.31
N THR A 867 2.94 23.72 20.83
CA THR A 867 1.93 23.02 20.03
C THR A 867 1.51 23.89 18.83
N PRO A 868 1.52 23.37 17.58
CA PRO A 868 0.96 24.09 16.44
C PRO A 868 -0.59 24.04 16.41
N TYR A 869 -1.22 23.40 17.40
CA TYR A 869 -2.67 23.29 17.58
C TYR A 869 -3.16 23.97 18.88
N PRO A 870 -2.88 25.27 19.10
CA PRO A 870 -3.41 26.01 20.25
C PRO A 870 -4.95 26.06 20.19
N SER A 871 -5.62 25.90 21.32
CA SER A 871 -7.08 25.97 21.36
C SER A 871 -7.56 27.42 21.40
N PHE A 872 -8.52 27.74 20.52
CA PHE A 872 -9.16 29.05 20.43
C PHE A 872 -10.59 29.03 21.00
N GLY A 873 -11.28 27.88 20.93
CA GLY A 873 -12.55 27.65 21.61
C GLY A 873 -12.41 27.51 23.13
N GLY A 874 -11.36 26.81 23.58
CA GLY A 874 -11.13 26.45 24.98
C GLY A 874 -12.10 25.37 25.49
N MET A 875 -11.72 24.72 26.60
CA MET A 875 -12.32 23.49 27.16
C MET A 875 -13.84 23.29 27.25
N ASN A 876 -14.65 24.34 27.09
CA ASN A 876 -16.07 24.31 27.45
C ASN A 876 -16.87 23.32 26.60
N ASP A 877 -16.53 23.20 25.31
CA ASP A 877 -17.18 22.22 24.45
C ASP A 877 -16.54 20.85 24.44
N GLU A 878 -15.24 20.65 24.70
CA GLU A 878 -14.72 19.29 24.98
C GLU A 878 -15.33 18.72 26.26
N LEU A 879 -15.49 19.52 27.32
CA LEU A 879 -16.15 19.08 28.55
C LEU A 879 -17.62 18.69 28.30
N THR A 880 -18.31 19.37 27.37
CA THR A 880 -19.69 19.06 26.96
C THR A 880 -19.75 17.82 26.05
N TRP A 881 -18.85 17.75 25.07
CA TRP A 881 -18.71 16.68 24.06
C TRP A 881 -18.27 15.36 24.69
N GLY A 882 -17.24 15.39 25.53
CA GLY A 882 -16.78 14.27 26.35
C GLY A 882 -17.89 13.77 27.27
N ALA A 883 -18.67 14.64 27.91
CA ALA A 883 -19.83 14.21 28.70
C ALA A 883 -20.90 13.53 27.85
N ALA A 884 -21.20 14.06 26.65
CA ALA A 884 -22.16 13.47 25.73
C ALA A 884 -21.71 12.09 25.21
N TRP A 885 -20.42 11.91 24.90
CA TRP A 885 -19.85 10.62 24.51
C TRP A 885 -19.74 9.63 25.67
N MET A 886 -19.34 10.08 26.86
CA MET A 886 -19.36 9.25 28.06
C MET A 886 -20.77 8.77 28.40
N TYR A 887 -21.81 9.61 28.26
CA TYR A 887 -23.19 9.14 28.35
C TYR A 887 -23.51 8.11 27.26
N ARG A 888 -23.18 8.39 26.00
CA ARG A 888 -23.48 7.50 24.87
C ARG A 888 -22.81 6.12 24.99
N ALA A 889 -21.65 6.03 25.63
CA ALA A 889 -20.92 4.78 25.85
C ALA A 889 -21.32 4.02 27.14
N THR A 890 -21.85 4.72 28.16
CA THR A 890 -22.16 4.13 29.48
C THR A 890 -23.64 3.98 29.81
N GLY A 891 -24.49 4.86 29.27
CA GLY A 891 -25.88 5.04 29.71
C GLY A 891 -26.03 5.73 31.08
N GLU A 892 -24.95 6.20 31.71
CA GLU A 892 -25.00 6.75 33.07
C GLU A 892 -25.51 8.18 33.10
N ALA A 893 -26.69 8.38 33.70
CA ALA A 893 -27.40 9.66 33.73
C ALA A 893 -26.59 10.85 34.32
N GLY A 894 -25.55 10.58 35.11
CA GLY A 894 -24.63 11.61 35.62
C GLY A 894 -23.87 12.34 34.50
N TYR A 895 -23.41 11.62 33.48
CA TYR A 895 -22.76 12.23 32.31
C TYR A 895 -23.77 13.01 31.45
N LEU A 896 -25.01 12.50 31.29
CA LEU A 896 -26.05 13.26 30.57
C LEU A 896 -26.37 14.57 31.29
N THR A 897 -26.59 14.52 32.61
CA THR A 897 -26.92 15.71 33.42
C THR A 897 -25.82 16.76 33.30
N LYS A 898 -24.55 16.32 33.31
CA LYS A 898 -23.38 17.18 33.12
C LYS A 898 -23.29 17.76 31.70
N ALA A 899 -23.53 16.95 30.67
CA ALA A 899 -23.54 17.41 29.28
C ALA A 899 -24.64 18.44 29.01
N GLU A 900 -25.86 18.21 29.54
CA GLU A 900 -26.95 19.17 29.42
C GLU A 900 -26.72 20.43 30.25
N GLN A 901 -26.09 20.33 31.43
CA GLN A 901 -25.66 21.50 32.21
C GLN A 901 -24.66 22.34 31.43
N TYR A 902 -23.54 21.77 30.96
CA TYR A 902 -22.48 22.52 30.28
C TYR A 902 -22.93 23.08 28.92
N TYR A 903 -23.84 22.39 28.22
CA TYR A 903 -24.49 22.94 27.03
C TYR A 903 -25.22 24.27 27.31
N ASP A 904 -25.94 24.34 28.43
CA ASP A 904 -26.74 25.48 28.84
C ASP A 904 -25.92 26.55 29.59
N GLU A 905 -24.88 26.14 30.33
CA GLU A 905 -23.95 27.01 31.08
C GLU A 905 -22.96 27.74 30.18
N TYR A 906 -22.47 27.09 29.12
CA TYR A 906 -21.47 27.63 28.20
C TYR A 906 -22.02 28.06 26.82
N GLY A 907 -23.34 27.97 26.62
CA GLY A 907 -24.01 28.54 25.44
C GLY A 907 -23.71 27.84 24.12
N ILE A 908 -23.56 26.51 24.15
CA ILE A 908 -23.02 25.66 23.07
C ILE A 908 -23.85 25.69 21.76
N SER A 909 -25.04 26.27 21.75
CA SER A 909 -26.03 26.24 20.64
C SER A 909 -25.65 26.94 19.32
N GLY A 910 -24.37 27.19 19.00
CA GLY A 910 -23.99 27.86 17.76
C GLY A 910 -22.53 27.80 17.28
N GLY A 911 -21.63 27.06 17.95
CA GLY A 911 -20.21 26.94 17.56
C GLY A 911 -19.93 25.92 16.44
N GLY A 912 -18.68 25.84 15.99
CA GLY A 912 -18.26 25.12 14.79
C GLY A 912 -18.14 23.60 14.85
N PHE A 913 -17.30 23.08 13.95
CA PHE A 913 -16.84 21.69 13.96
C PHE A 913 -15.47 21.51 13.30
N SER A 914 -14.46 21.29 14.14
CA SER A 914 -13.05 21.11 13.78
C SER A 914 -12.36 20.29 14.88
N TRP A 915 -11.04 20.13 14.80
CA TRP A 915 -10.26 19.57 15.91
C TRP A 915 -10.31 20.45 17.17
N ASP A 916 -10.64 21.74 17.04
CA ASP A 916 -10.79 22.68 18.15
C ASP A 916 -12.26 22.81 18.57
N GLU A 917 -13.18 22.94 17.61
CA GLU A 917 -14.60 23.18 17.86
C GLU A 917 -15.44 21.89 17.88
N LYS A 918 -16.16 21.62 18.95
CA LYS A 918 -17.03 20.43 19.13
C LYS A 918 -18.51 20.75 19.21
N GLN A 919 -18.89 22.03 19.27
CA GLN A 919 -20.22 22.47 19.70
C GLN A 919 -21.35 21.85 18.86
N SER A 920 -21.28 21.96 17.53
CA SER A 920 -22.32 21.41 16.64
C SER A 920 -22.30 19.87 16.54
N GLY A 921 -21.15 19.24 16.85
CA GLY A 921 -21.07 17.80 17.09
C GLY A 921 -21.85 17.39 18.35
N ALA A 922 -21.65 18.11 19.46
CA ALA A 922 -22.34 17.87 20.72
C ALA A 922 -23.87 18.02 20.59
N MET A 923 -24.38 18.95 19.77
CA MET A 923 -25.82 19.07 19.45
C MET A 923 -26.39 17.74 18.92
N LEU A 924 -25.71 17.08 17.97
CA LEU A 924 -26.19 15.84 17.37
C LEU A 924 -26.08 14.64 18.32
N VAL A 925 -25.01 14.56 19.12
CA VAL A 925 -24.88 13.50 20.13
C VAL A 925 -25.95 13.65 21.21
N LEU A 926 -26.22 14.87 21.69
CA LEU A 926 -27.28 15.16 22.65
C LEU A 926 -28.69 14.97 22.07
N TYR A 927 -28.93 15.32 20.80
CA TYR A 927 -30.19 15.01 20.14
C TYR A 927 -30.42 13.49 20.03
N LYS A 928 -29.40 12.73 19.59
CA LYS A 928 -29.44 11.25 19.52
C LYS A 928 -29.67 10.59 20.89
N ALA A 929 -29.14 11.19 21.94
CA ALA A 929 -29.27 10.73 23.32
C ALA A 929 -30.64 11.02 23.97
N THR A 930 -31.30 12.13 23.60
CA THR A 930 -32.43 12.70 24.38
C THR A 930 -33.72 12.90 23.58
N ASN A 931 -33.62 12.97 22.24
CA ASN A 931 -34.68 13.41 21.33
C ASN A 931 -35.30 14.77 21.71
N LYS A 932 -34.58 15.64 22.43
CA LYS A 932 -35.05 16.99 22.77
C LYS A 932 -35.00 17.91 21.55
N GLU A 933 -36.14 18.52 21.24
CA GLU A 933 -36.29 19.46 20.11
C GLU A 933 -35.36 20.68 20.17
N LYS A 934 -34.85 21.07 21.36
CA LYS A 934 -33.82 22.12 21.49
C LYS A 934 -32.61 21.83 20.59
N TYR A 935 -31.93 20.72 20.82
CA TYR A 935 -30.71 20.35 20.08
C TYR A 935 -30.95 20.19 18.57
N LYS A 936 -32.15 19.70 18.19
CA LYS A 936 -32.59 19.61 16.78
C LYS A 936 -32.84 20.97 16.14
N ASN A 937 -33.42 21.93 16.86
CA ASN A 937 -33.59 23.30 16.39
C ASN A 937 -32.25 24.04 16.30
N ASP A 938 -31.37 23.85 17.29
CA ASP A 938 -30.03 24.46 17.34
C ASP A 938 -29.20 23.99 16.13
N ILE A 939 -29.07 22.67 15.90
CA ILE A 939 -28.32 22.16 14.72
C ILE A 939 -29.00 22.51 13.39
N SER A 940 -30.33 22.57 13.33
CA SER A 940 -31.03 23.00 12.11
C SER A 940 -30.78 24.49 11.80
N THR A 941 -30.71 25.32 12.83
CA THR A 941 -30.40 26.75 12.73
C THR A 941 -28.94 26.94 12.32
N TYR A 942 -28.03 26.20 12.93
CA TYR A 942 -26.61 26.18 12.58
C TYR A 942 -26.38 25.75 11.12
N MET A 943 -26.85 24.57 10.75
CA MET A 943 -26.65 24.00 9.41
C MET A 943 -27.38 24.79 8.31
N SER A 944 -28.46 25.53 8.62
CA SER A 944 -29.12 26.36 7.61
C SER A 944 -28.25 27.51 7.10
N ARG A 945 -27.31 28.03 7.91
CA ARG A 945 -26.28 28.99 7.46
C ARG A 945 -25.26 28.36 6.52
N LYS A 946 -24.93 27.09 6.76
CA LYS A 946 -23.98 26.28 5.97
C LYS A 946 -24.53 25.84 4.62
N MET A 947 -25.85 25.86 4.40
CA MET A 947 -26.46 25.53 3.11
C MET A 947 -26.12 26.61 2.05
N PRO A 948 -26.15 26.28 0.74
CA PRO A 948 -25.98 27.28 -0.31
C PRO A 948 -27.00 28.42 -0.17
N GLY A 949 -26.51 29.66 -0.09
CA GLY A 949 -27.34 30.85 0.17
C GLY A 949 -27.75 31.07 1.63
N GLY A 950 -27.24 30.28 2.57
CA GLY A 950 -27.55 30.37 4.00
C GLY A 950 -26.87 31.53 4.75
N GLY A 951 -25.75 32.04 4.23
CA GLY A 951 -25.02 33.19 4.77
C GLY A 951 -23.50 33.00 4.78
N ASP A 952 -23.02 31.76 4.86
CA ASP A 952 -21.60 31.44 4.82
C ASP A 952 -21.04 31.53 3.38
N THR A 953 -19.72 31.74 3.27
CA THR A 953 -19.02 31.90 1.98
C THR A 953 -18.98 30.59 1.20
N TYR A 954 -19.22 30.69 -0.11
CA TYR A 954 -19.07 29.61 -1.08
C TYR A 954 -18.14 30.06 -2.21
N THR A 955 -17.28 29.16 -2.69
CA THR A 955 -16.47 29.41 -3.89
C THR A 955 -17.34 29.43 -5.15
N PRO A 956 -16.89 30.04 -6.27
CA PRO A 956 -17.63 30.06 -7.54
C PRO A 956 -18.09 28.70 -8.07
N LYS A 957 -17.36 27.60 -7.79
CA LYS A 957 -17.75 26.21 -8.14
C LYS A 957 -18.44 25.44 -7.00
N GLY A 958 -18.70 26.07 -5.86
CA GLY A 958 -19.63 25.54 -4.84
C GLY A 958 -19.03 24.81 -3.63
N LEU A 959 -17.75 25.01 -3.30
CA LEU A 959 -17.18 24.59 -2.01
C LEU A 959 -17.62 25.56 -0.91
N LEU A 960 -18.14 25.04 0.21
CA LEU A 960 -18.34 25.79 1.46
C LEU A 960 -16.97 26.17 2.03
N TRP A 961 -16.61 27.45 1.94
CA TRP A 961 -15.27 27.93 2.25
C TRP A 961 -15.29 28.73 3.55
N LEU A 962 -14.69 28.19 4.61
CA LEU A 962 -14.77 28.78 5.97
C LEU A 962 -13.42 29.31 6.49
N ASN A 963 -12.30 28.79 5.97
CA ASN A 963 -10.94 29.16 6.34
C ASN A 963 -10.03 28.83 5.15
N GLU A 964 -8.90 29.53 5.01
CA GLU A 964 -7.83 29.18 4.07
C GLU A 964 -7.09 27.91 4.50
N TRP A 965 -6.93 27.69 5.80
CA TRP A 965 -6.31 26.50 6.38
C TRP A 965 -7.30 25.35 6.39
N GLY A 966 -7.08 24.35 5.54
CA GLY A 966 -7.96 23.18 5.45
C GLY A 966 -9.37 23.54 4.98
N SER A 967 -9.51 24.34 3.92
CA SER A 967 -10.82 24.68 3.34
C SER A 967 -11.65 23.44 3.01
N CYS A 968 -11.01 22.38 2.49
CA CYS A 968 -11.66 21.08 2.25
C CYS A 968 -11.97 20.31 3.53
N ARG A 969 -11.10 20.34 4.55
CA ARG A 969 -11.37 19.78 5.90
C ARG A 969 -12.63 20.39 6.51
N HIS A 970 -12.74 21.71 6.48
CA HIS A 970 -13.91 22.40 7.02
C HIS A 970 -15.20 22.03 6.27
N SER A 971 -15.17 22.01 4.94
CA SER A 971 -16.33 21.55 4.14
C SER A 971 -16.71 20.10 4.46
N ALA A 972 -15.74 19.18 4.53
CA ALA A 972 -15.96 17.77 4.81
C ALA A 972 -16.55 17.52 6.22
N ASN A 973 -16.09 18.28 7.22
CA ASN A 973 -16.62 18.23 8.59
C ASN A 973 -18.11 18.63 8.64
N HIS A 974 -18.51 19.66 7.90
CA HIS A 974 -19.90 20.10 7.86
C HIS A 974 -20.78 19.17 7.00
N ALA A 975 -20.24 18.61 5.92
CA ALA A 975 -20.88 17.53 5.16
C ALA A 975 -21.14 16.28 6.04
N PHE A 976 -20.21 15.95 6.94
CA PHE A 976 -20.36 14.83 7.86
C PHE A 976 -21.48 15.07 8.86
N LEU A 977 -21.53 16.24 9.50
CA LEU A 977 -22.63 16.63 10.39
C LEU A 977 -23.98 16.63 9.66
N ALA A 978 -24.02 17.07 8.39
CA ALA A 978 -25.23 17.02 7.58
C ALA A 978 -25.72 15.58 7.35
N LEU A 979 -24.81 14.64 7.03
CA LEU A 979 -25.16 13.22 6.85
C LEU A 979 -25.61 12.55 8.16
N VAL A 980 -25.00 12.90 9.29
CA VAL A 980 -25.39 12.39 10.61
C VAL A 980 -26.74 12.98 11.05
N ALA A 981 -26.98 14.27 10.83
CA ALA A 981 -28.29 14.89 11.04
C ALA A 981 -29.37 14.25 10.15
N ALA A 982 -29.03 13.96 8.88
CA ALA A 982 -29.89 13.27 7.93
C ALA A 982 -30.20 11.82 8.33
N SER A 983 -29.27 11.11 8.99
CA SER A 983 -29.50 9.77 9.55
C SER A 983 -30.53 9.78 10.69
N MET A 984 -30.62 10.90 11.42
CA MET A 984 -31.59 11.16 12.48
C MET A 984 -32.91 11.79 11.97
N GLY A 985 -33.11 11.88 10.65
CA GLY A 985 -34.34 12.40 10.04
C GLY A 985 -34.42 13.93 9.93
N ILE A 986 -33.35 14.66 10.23
CA ILE A 986 -33.30 16.13 10.10
C ILE A 986 -32.96 16.49 8.64
N ASN A 987 -33.87 17.18 7.95
CA ASN A 987 -33.69 17.74 6.59
C ASN A 987 -33.06 16.78 5.58
N THR A 988 -33.36 15.47 5.69
CA THR A 988 -32.60 14.36 5.11
C THR A 988 -32.28 14.47 3.61
N GLY A 989 -33.18 15.05 2.81
CA GLY A 989 -32.92 15.28 1.38
C GLY A 989 -31.84 16.33 1.15
N GLN A 990 -32.09 17.56 1.62
CA GLN A 990 -31.20 18.71 1.46
C GLN A 990 -29.81 18.47 2.06
N TYR A 991 -29.74 17.84 3.23
CA TYR A 991 -28.46 17.59 3.90
C TYR A 991 -27.63 16.50 3.20
N ARG A 992 -28.26 15.49 2.60
CA ARG A 992 -27.56 14.50 1.74
C ARG A 992 -27.10 15.10 0.43
N GLU A 993 -27.89 15.98 -0.17
CA GLU A 993 -27.54 16.69 -1.40
C GLU A 993 -26.36 17.65 -1.18
N PHE A 994 -26.42 18.49 -0.13
CA PHE A 994 -25.30 19.35 0.28
C PHE A 994 -24.02 18.53 0.51
N ALA A 995 -24.08 17.47 1.33
CA ALA A 995 -22.91 16.66 1.62
C ALA A 995 -22.36 15.92 0.39
N ALA A 996 -23.23 15.42 -0.50
CA ALA A 996 -22.81 14.83 -1.76
C ALA A 996 -22.06 15.84 -2.63
N ASN A 997 -22.59 17.06 -2.80
CA ASN A 997 -21.98 18.12 -3.61
C ASN A 997 -20.61 18.55 -3.04
N GLN A 998 -20.48 18.68 -1.71
CA GLN A 998 -19.20 19.01 -1.07
C GLN A 998 -18.14 17.92 -1.31
N ILE A 999 -18.52 16.64 -1.23
CA ILE A 999 -17.60 15.54 -1.52
C ILE A 999 -17.31 15.44 -3.04
N HIS A 1000 -18.28 15.66 -3.92
CA HIS A 1000 -18.06 15.68 -5.37
C HIS A 1000 -17.05 16.75 -5.79
N TYR A 1001 -17.10 17.93 -5.16
CA TYR A 1001 -16.10 18.98 -5.35
C TYR A 1001 -14.66 18.48 -5.12
N MET A 1002 -14.45 17.74 -4.01
CA MET A 1002 -13.17 17.18 -3.60
C MET A 1002 -12.75 15.98 -4.48
N LEU A 1003 -13.70 15.20 -4.99
CA LEU A 1003 -13.44 14.02 -5.81
C LEU A 1003 -13.25 14.33 -7.31
N GLY A 1004 -13.76 15.45 -7.82
CA GLY A 1004 -13.52 15.87 -9.21
C GLY A 1004 -14.29 17.10 -9.74
N ASP A 1005 -15.44 17.48 -9.17
CA ASP A 1005 -16.35 18.48 -9.77
C ASP A 1005 -15.76 19.90 -9.83
N SER A 1006 -14.73 20.19 -9.01
CA SER A 1006 -13.95 21.43 -9.08
C SER A 1006 -13.10 21.57 -10.36
N GLY A 1007 -13.02 20.51 -11.18
CA GLY A 1007 -12.17 20.36 -12.36
C GLY A 1007 -10.93 19.47 -12.12
N ARG A 1008 -10.68 19.08 -10.86
CA ARG A 1008 -9.67 18.11 -10.44
C ARG A 1008 -10.12 17.39 -9.17
N SER A 1009 -9.50 16.24 -8.89
CA SER A 1009 -9.48 15.68 -7.53
C SER A 1009 -8.58 16.50 -6.62
N LEU A 1010 -8.97 16.61 -5.34
CA LEU A 1010 -8.17 17.14 -4.23
C LEU A 1010 -7.77 16.02 -3.24
N VAL A 1011 -7.97 14.76 -3.64
CA VAL A 1011 -7.63 13.56 -2.87
C VAL A 1011 -6.49 12.84 -3.58
N VAL A 1012 -5.34 12.78 -2.93
CA VAL A 1012 -4.10 12.22 -3.48
C VAL A 1012 -4.31 10.76 -3.89
N GLY A 1013 -3.86 10.40 -5.09
CA GLY A 1013 -4.00 9.04 -5.63
C GLY A 1013 -5.42 8.66 -6.11
N PHE A 1014 -6.42 9.53 -5.99
CA PHE A 1014 -7.81 9.28 -6.43
C PHE A 1014 -8.21 10.20 -7.59
N GLY A 1015 -8.99 9.69 -8.54
CA GLY A 1015 -9.65 10.51 -9.57
C GLY A 1015 -8.69 11.15 -10.59
N HIS A 1016 -9.13 12.25 -11.20
CA HIS A 1016 -8.41 12.94 -12.28
C HIS A 1016 -7.60 14.15 -11.75
N ASN A 1017 -6.34 14.27 -12.18
CA ASN A 1017 -5.46 15.42 -11.88
C ASN A 1017 -5.32 15.73 -10.38
N PHE A 1018 -5.19 14.67 -9.57
CA PHE A 1018 -4.99 14.77 -8.12
C PHE A 1018 -3.64 15.41 -7.75
N PRO A 1019 -3.48 15.90 -6.50
CA PRO A 1019 -2.23 16.51 -6.03
C PRO A 1019 -1.07 15.52 -6.03
N VAL A 1020 0.04 15.87 -6.67
CA VAL A 1020 1.26 15.04 -6.75
C VAL A 1020 2.43 15.61 -5.96
N ARG A 1021 2.24 16.76 -5.28
CA ARG A 1021 3.20 17.38 -4.35
C ARG A 1021 2.57 17.75 -2.99
N PRO A 1022 1.81 16.87 -2.29
CA PRO A 1022 1.35 17.20 -0.94
C PRO A 1022 2.55 17.48 -0.02
N HIS A 1023 2.39 18.45 0.89
CA HIS A 1023 3.40 18.85 1.88
C HIS A 1023 3.55 17.74 2.92
N HIS A 1024 4.32 16.70 2.60
CA HIS A 1024 4.50 15.55 3.48
C HIS A 1024 5.88 14.88 3.27
N ARG A 1025 6.66 14.86 4.36
CA ARG A 1025 8.06 14.39 4.38
C ARG A 1025 8.21 12.97 3.86
N ALA A 1026 7.51 12.02 4.47
CA ALA A 1026 7.76 10.60 4.25
C ALA A 1026 7.37 10.10 2.85
N SER A 1027 6.43 10.76 2.15
CA SER A 1027 6.10 10.44 0.75
C SER A 1027 7.02 11.11 -0.26
N THR A 1028 7.57 12.27 0.09
CA THR A 1028 8.53 13.00 -0.74
C THR A 1028 9.88 12.27 -0.82
N CYS A 1029 10.28 11.61 0.27
CA CYS A 1029 11.56 10.89 0.35
C CYS A 1029 11.62 9.63 -0.54
N PRO A 1030 12.73 9.37 -1.25
CA PRO A 1030 12.95 8.08 -1.91
C PRO A 1030 13.08 6.94 -0.90
N ILE A 1031 12.61 5.74 -1.25
CA ILE A 1031 12.54 4.57 -0.35
C ILE A 1031 13.94 4.16 0.16
N ASP A 1032 14.90 4.05 -0.76
CA ASP A 1032 16.29 3.71 -0.51
C ASP A 1032 17.22 4.79 -1.08
N GLY A 1033 17.14 5.98 -0.50
CA GLY A 1033 17.98 7.12 -0.83
C GLY A 1033 18.12 8.09 0.34
N TRP A 1034 18.97 9.10 0.15
CA TRP A 1034 19.05 10.24 1.06
C TRP A 1034 17.78 11.10 0.95
N CYS A 1035 17.38 11.75 2.04
CA CYS A 1035 16.25 12.68 2.05
C CYS A 1035 16.55 13.86 2.97
N ASP A 1036 16.42 15.06 2.43
CA ASP A 1036 16.80 16.34 3.03
C ASP A 1036 15.99 17.52 2.43
N TRP A 1037 16.35 18.74 2.78
CA TRP A 1037 15.76 19.96 2.23
C TRP A 1037 15.99 20.15 0.71
N ASN A 1038 16.98 19.50 0.09
CA ASN A 1038 17.12 19.48 -1.38
C ASN A 1038 16.01 18.60 -2.00
N THR A 1039 15.63 17.54 -1.30
CA THR A 1039 14.52 16.63 -1.68
C THR A 1039 13.17 17.34 -1.56
N TYR A 1040 13.00 18.22 -0.56
CA TYR A 1040 11.84 19.12 -0.45
C TYR A 1040 11.78 20.15 -1.58
N ASN A 1041 12.90 20.83 -1.87
CA ASN A 1041 12.99 21.90 -2.86
C ASN A 1041 12.96 21.41 -4.32
N ASN A 1042 13.07 20.10 -4.58
CA ASN A 1042 12.97 19.57 -5.94
C ASN A 1042 11.54 19.69 -6.49
N TRP A 1043 11.37 20.31 -7.66
CA TRP A 1043 10.06 20.53 -8.27
C TRP A 1043 9.42 19.29 -8.92
N ASP A 1044 10.11 18.14 -8.88
CA ASP A 1044 9.53 16.84 -9.19
C ASP A 1044 8.35 16.50 -8.25
N PHE A 1045 7.58 15.48 -8.65
CA PHE A 1045 6.51 14.91 -7.84
C PHE A 1045 7.06 14.27 -6.55
N ASN A 1046 6.19 14.03 -5.56
CA ASN A 1046 6.55 13.16 -4.44
C ASN A 1046 6.81 11.74 -4.97
N GLU A 1047 7.97 11.15 -4.65
CA GLU A 1047 8.40 9.84 -5.16
C GLU A 1047 7.38 8.73 -4.84
N ASN A 1048 6.65 8.86 -3.73
CA ASN A 1048 5.59 7.95 -3.32
C ASN A 1048 4.24 8.67 -3.34
N VAL A 1049 3.21 7.99 -3.86
CA VAL A 1049 1.82 8.46 -3.76
C VAL A 1049 1.33 8.28 -2.32
N LEU A 1050 0.81 9.36 -1.73
CA LEU A 1050 0.17 9.36 -0.42
C LEU A 1050 -1.34 9.06 -0.58
N ASP A 1051 -1.66 7.85 -1.03
CA ASP A 1051 -3.03 7.44 -1.37
C ASP A 1051 -4.05 7.82 -0.29
N GLY A 1052 -5.06 8.60 -0.70
CA GLY A 1052 -6.23 8.96 0.10
C GLY A 1052 -6.16 10.24 0.90
N ALA A 1053 -5.00 10.90 0.98
CA ALA A 1053 -4.89 12.16 1.70
C ALA A 1053 -5.73 13.26 1.03
N LEU A 1054 -6.61 13.91 1.79
CA LEU A 1054 -7.30 15.13 1.39
C LEU A 1054 -6.36 16.31 1.66
N VAL A 1055 -6.02 17.08 0.63
CA VAL A 1055 -5.19 18.29 0.80
C VAL A 1055 -6.00 19.45 1.38
N GLY A 1056 -5.32 20.44 1.95
CA GLY A 1056 -5.92 21.64 2.54
C GLY A 1056 -7.00 22.28 1.66
N GLY A 1057 -6.70 22.44 0.37
CA GLY A 1057 -7.69 22.78 -0.66
C GLY A 1057 -7.44 24.11 -1.36
N PRO A 1058 -8.43 24.64 -2.09
CA PRO A 1058 -8.32 25.90 -2.84
C PRO A 1058 -8.58 27.14 -1.97
N ASP A 1059 -8.25 28.30 -2.54
CA ASP A 1059 -8.70 29.60 -2.06
C ASP A 1059 -10.22 29.81 -2.26
N ALA A 1060 -10.73 30.96 -1.82
CA ALA A 1060 -12.14 31.34 -1.94
C ALA A 1060 -12.64 31.48 -3.40
N HIS A 1061 -11.78 31.38 -4.40
CA HIS A 1061 -12.06 31.58 -5.82
C HIS A 1061 -11.80 30.33 -6.69
N ASP A 1062 -11.67 29.16 -6.05
CA ASP A 1062 -11.33 27.87 -6.69
C ASP A 1062 -9.92 27.79 -7.31
N ASN A 1063 -9.00 28.69 -6.93
CA ASN A 1063 -7.60 28.62 -7.32
C ASN A 1063 -6.87 27.58 -6.45
N TYR A 1064 -6.08 26.73 -7.10
CA TYR A 1064 -5.25 25.73 -6.43
C TYR A 1064 -4.04 25.39 -7.30
N VAL A 1065 -2.85 25.47 -6.68
CA VAL A 1065 -1.55 25.12 -7.27
C VAL A 1065 -0.99 23.92 -6.50
N ASP A 1066 -0.58 22.87 -7.23
CA ASP A 1066 0.04 21.68 -6.62
C ASP A 1066 1.52 21.95 -6.34
N ASP A 1067 1.79 22.60 -5.21
CA ASP A 1067 3.09 23.08 -4.76
C ASP A 1067 3.39 22.52 -3.36
N ARG A 1068 4.55 21.87 -3.19
CA ARG A 1068 4.96 21.29 -1.90
C ARG A 1068 5.23 22.35 -0.84
N SER A 1069 5.60 23.56 -1.24
CA SER A 1069 5.93 24.66 -0.33
C SER A 1069 4.69 25.42 0.16
N ASN A 1070 3.60 25.40 -0.60
CA ASN A 1070 2.33 26.00 -0.20
C ASN A 1070 1.56 25.08 0.76
N PHE A 1071 1.95 25.08 2.04
CA PHE A 1071 1.28 24.29 3.07
C PHE A 1071 -0.22 24.63 3.21
N HIS A 1072 -0.65 25.89 3.05
CA HIS A 1072 -2.08 26.25 3.12
C HIS A 1072 -2.95 25.39 2.17
N THR A 1073 -2.49 25.19 0.93
CA THR A 1073 -3.25 24.41 -0.07
C THR A 1073 -2.88 22.92 -0.09
N ASN A 1074 -1.61 22.58 0.17
CA ASN A 1074 -1.05 21.23 -0.02
C ASN A 1074 -0.73 20.45 1.25
N GLU A 1075 -0.96 21.01 2.45
CA GLU A 1075 -0.92 20.25 3.70
C GLU A 1075 -1.95 19.12 3.70
N VAL A 1076 -1.62 18.06 4.44
CA VAL A 1076 -2.41 16.84 4.65
C VAL A 1076 -2.30 16.47 6.12
N ALA A 1077 -3.41 16.24 6.80
CA ALA A 1077 -3.44 15.98 8.25
C ALA A 1077 -4.45 14.91 8.65
N VAL A 1078 -4.26 14.28 9.81
CA VAL A 1078 -5.14 13.23 10.34
C VAL A 1078 -6.59 13.70 10.50
N ASP A 1079 -6.81 14.97 10.87
CA ASP A 1079 -8.15 15.54 11.02
C ASP A 1079 -8.79 15.91 9.66
N TYR A 1080 -7.98 16.31 8.65
CA TYR A 1080 -8.47 16.65 7.30
C TYR A 1080 -9.25 15.48 6.70
N ASN A 1081 -8.76 14.26 6.89
CA ASN A 1081 -9.43 13.04 6.44
C ASN A 1081 -10.59 12.58 7.33
N ALA A 1082 -10.79 13.10 8.54
CA ALA A 1082 -11.67 12.49 9.54
C ALA A 1082 -13.15 12.62 9.16
N GLY A 1083 -13.64 13.86 8.98
CA GLY A 1083 -15.00 14.12 8.50
C GLY A 1083 -15.21 13.61 7.07
N PHE A 1084 -14.17 13.70 6.22
CA PHE A 1084 -14.17 13.21 4.84
C PHE A 1084 -14.44 11.70 4.77
N GLN A 1085 -13.70 10.87 5.52
CA GLN A 1085 -13.91 9.43 5.56
C GLN A 1085 -15.30 9.06 6.12
N GLY A 1086 -15.78 9.81 7.12
CA GLY A 1086 -17.14 9.72 7.62
C GLY A 1086 -18.19 9.97 6.52
N CYS A 1087 -17.97 10.97 5.66
CA CYS A 1087 -18.86 11.25 4.53
C CYS A 1087 -18.84 10.17 3.46
N LEU A 1088 -17.66 9.60 3.16
CA LEU A 1088 -17.54 8.54 2.16
C LEU A 1088 -18.35 7.29 2.52
N ALA A 1089 -18.47 6.99 3.81
CA ALA A 1089 -19.34 5.93 4.33
C ALA A 1089 -20.83 6.34 4.44
N GLY A 1090 -21.14 7.63 4.50
CA GLY A 1090 -22.49 8.13 4.82
C GLY A 1090 -23.47 8.27 3.65
N ARG A 1091 -23.07 7.93 2.41
CA ARG A 1091 -23.86 8.15 1.18
C ARG A 1091 -24.85 7.04 0.85
#